data_AF-A0A2S2PBK0-F1
#
_entry.id   AF-A0A2S2PBK0-F1
#
_cell.length_a   1.000
_cell.length_b   1.000
_cell.length_c   1.000
_cell.angle_alpha   90.00
_cell.angle_beta   90.00
_cell.angle_gamma   90.00
#
_symmetry.space_group_name_H-M   'P 1'
#
loop_
_entity.id
_entity.type
_entity.pdbx_description
1 polymer ?
#
loop_
_entity_poly.entity_id
_entity_poly.type
_entity_poly.pdbx_seq_one_letter_code
_entity_poly.pdbx_strand_id
1 'polypeptide(L)'
;MNISNLFFRRECWCGNQKPLKSAKVEDVNCDTPCSGDNSQLCGGGWKMSMYSTGITDHTAKNYVGCYDSNDDDEPKTKEKRITFEMNTNNSPKRCMNLCNTQRFKYAATKDKVCECMNSAPRQNLKRSQSDCHILCTENPSEYCGGKNAFSIYKTVFSDPLGKVNVSHIGCFKNYKRHPTVNGWGITSSNLTPNHCVRSCYARRFPYAALVSSRECLCSFTKPSTDGKIEDNVCNTVCSGSSQHTCGGQNAIDIYNTGLEWRTHTVGNYYLGCFEESQNKRIFHGFSRAYDVNTPEFCSNLCYKLGFPYSGVTYKYECFCGDQPPSQPRFSKVDDKQCNTKCVGDANQFCGGGWRMGVFSTGLIDFEFQDQNDIGCFVQEDIPLSYRKFELINTNVPGKCSTICHNDGYTFAGVMGINCFCSDRKPDDDQKVDNTYCDIACVGDSSKTCGGEDRIYVYDVSKKFIEPTNIAPDKLLNFEDSFEQLNLNSTWSHDVFIAQEPDYEFVVYNSSEQNSFVDNGELVIRPTVQSDSFIKNGELVLNGCTKSIGSVSCEMNAVSFNILPPVVSARLTTKKNLLFHFGQVEVIAKLPIGDWIVSEIALVSVNNELNKLVLAKTVGNTNLKCNESDEGANFLRYGLEIDQLYYIESKVMKLKSENGWHNDYHTFKLSWSSDNNNMVFEIDGEGHRITTTDLPTNSIFESEFFLSIGVSVGGMKNFHEGCLSNGRLKPWTNLDNKAMLNFWKDRNHWLPTWSDDKSALRVKQVKITLSES
;
A
#
# COMPACT_ATOMS: atom_id res chain seq x y z
N MET A 1 15.52 28.20 3.24
CA MET A 1 15.94 29.63 3.31
C MET A 1 16.22 29.93 4.77
N ASN A 2 17.29 30.65 5.09
CA ASN A 2 17.83 30.69 6.46
C ASN A 2 17.36 31.90 7.30
N ILE A 3 16.79 32.93 6.67
CA ILE A 3 16.36 34.18 7.30
C ILE A 3 15.10 34.73 6.60
N SER A 4 14.14 35.25 7.36
CA SER A 4 12.98 35.99 6.87
C SER A 4 12.98 37.42 7.42
N ASN A 5 12.61 38.39 6.59
CA ASN A 5 12.61 39.82 6.93
C ASN A 5 11.25 40.42 6.57
N LEU A 6 10.72 41.30 7.41
CA LEU A 6 9.44 41.97 7.17
C LEU A 6 9.67 43.46 6.92
N PHE A 7 9.15 43.98 5.81
CA PHE A 7 9.18 45.37 5.43
C PHE A 7 7.75 45.92 5.43
N PHE A 8 7.46 46.82 6.36
CA PHE A 8 6.28 47.66 6.35
C PHE A 8 4.91 46.93 6.31
N ARG A 9 4.42 46.53 7.49
CA ARG A 9 3.07 45.96 7.79
C ARG A 9 2.66 44.66 7.06
N ARG A 10 2.92 44.50 5.75
CA ARG A 10 2.34 43.47 4.88
C ARG A 10 3.34 42.71 4.02
N GLU A 11 4.58 43.18 3.87
CA GLU A 11 5.53 42.58 2.93
C GLU A 11 6.59 41.74 3.65
N CYS A 12 6.74 40.48 3.22
CA CYS A 12 7.73 39.56 3.74
C CYS A 12 8.75 39.20 2.64
N TRP A 13 10.02 39.28 2.98
CA TRP A 13 11.16 39.09 2.11
C TRP A 13 12.09 38.04 2.72
N CYS A 14 12.43 36.99 1.95
CA CYS A 14 13.28 35.92 2.44
C CYS A 14 14.69 36.03 1.87
N GLY A 15 15.70 35.77 2.70
CA GLY A 15 17.11 35.86 2.34
C GLY A 15 17.96 34.73 2.93
N ASN A 16 19.08 34.44 2.29
CA ASN A 16 20.03 33.41 2.76
C ASN A 16 21.30 34.01 3.39
N GLN A 17 21.37 35.34 3.54
CA GLN A 17 22.50 36.06 4.14
C GLN A 17 22.00 37.09 5.17
N LYS A 18 22.68 37.21 6.32
CA LYS A 18 22.42 38.27 7.29
C LYS A 18 22.97 39.60 6.73
N PRO A 19 22.25 40.73 6.82
CA PRO A 19 22.79 42.06 6.55
C PRO A 19 24.02 42.33 7.41
N LEU A 20 24.89 43.21 6.90
CA LEU A 20 26.09 43.65 7.62
C LEU A 20 25.70 44.23 8.99
N LYS A 21 26.50 43.94 10.02
CA LYS A 21 26.24 44.42 11.39
C LYS A 21 26.14 45.95 11.49
N SER A 22 26.79 46.68 10.57
CA SER A 22 26.73 48.14 10.42
C SER A 22 25.39 48.68 9.92
N ALA A 23 24.53 47.83 9.34
CA ALA A 23 23.19 48.18 8.89
C ALA A 23 22.12 47.98 9.98
N LYS A 24 22.48 47.43 11.14
CA LYS A 24 21.55 47.23 12.26
C LYS A 24 21.28 48.58 12.94
N VAL A 25 20.00 48.95 13.02
CA VAL A 25 19.52 50.09 13.82
C VAL A 25 18.96 49.59 15.16
N GLU A 26 18.72 50.49 16.11
CA GLU A 26 18.09 50.11 17.39
C GLU A 26 16.65 49.64 17.17
N ASP A 27 16.27 48.59 17.91
CA ASP A 27 15.00 47.87 17.73
C ASP A 27 13.76 48.77 17.96
N VAL A 28 13.91 49.86 18.74
CA VAL A 28 12.87 50.90 18.93
C VAL A 28 12.43 51.58 17.63
N ASN A 29 13.24 51.50 16.57
CA ASN A 29 12.93 52.07 15.25
C ASN A 29 12.13 51.11 14.35
N CYS A 30 11.83 49.89 14.81
CA CYS A 30 10.97 48.91 14.16
C CYS A 30 9.64 48.82 14.90
N ASP A 31 8.90 49.93 14.94
CA ASP A 31 7.72 50.18 15.78
C ASP A 31 6.38 49.95 15.07
N THR A 32 6.39 49.42 13.85
CA THR A 32 5.18 49.32 13.03
C THR A 32 4.49 47.96 13.22
N PRO A 33 3.24 47.91 13.72
CA PRO A 33 2.54 46.64 13.95
C PRO A 33 2.26 45.86 12.67
N CYS A 34 2.30 44.53 12.73
CA CYS A 34 1.99 43.65 11.61
C CYS A 34 0.50 43.68 11.27
N SER A 35 0.13 43.60 9.98
CA SER A 35 -1.28 43.62 9.60
C SER A 35 -2.04 42.32 9.87
N GLY A 36 -1.32 41.20 10.02
CA GLY A 36 -1.90 39.90 10.37
C GLY A 36 -2.04 39.71 11.89
N ASP A 37 -1.26 40.45 12.67
CA ASP A 37 -1.27 40.41 14.14
C ASP A 37 -0.74 41.75 14.68
N ASN A 38 -1.65 42.59 15.19
CA ASN A 38 -1.30 43.93 15.66
C ASN A 38 -0.50 43.93 16.99
N SER A 39 -0.31 42.78 17.63
CA SER A 39 0.53 42.63 18.83
C SER A 39 2.02 42.49 18.51
N GLN A 40 2.36 42.17 17.26
CA GLN A 40 3.73 41.98 16.79
C GLN A 40 4.20 43.15 15.92
N LEU A 41 5.51 43.39 15.89
CA LEU A 41 6.13 44.49 15.14
C LEU A 41 6.81 43.99 13.86
N CYS A 42 6.39 44.53 12.71
CA CYS A 42 6.80 44.16 11.35
C CYS A 42 7.62 45.26 10.64
N GLY A 43 8.70 45.71 11.29
CA GLY A 43 9.61 46.73 10.78
C GLY A 43 9.22 48.16 11.17
N GLY A 44 9.68 49.14 10.40
CA GLY A 44 9.45 50.57 10.63
C GLY A 44 9.62 51.40 9.36
N GLY A 45 9.46 52.73 9.43
CA GLY A 45 9.59 53.63 8.27
C GLY A 45 10.94 53.50 7.54
N TRP A 46 11.00 52.66 6.48
CA TRP A 46 12.21 52.25 5.76
C TRP A 46 13.19 51.32 6.51
N LYS A 47 12.71 50.55 7.50
CA LYS A 47 13.52 49.56 8.26
C LYS A 47 12.84 48.20 8.31
N MET A 48 13.63 47.12 8.36
CA MET A 48 13.16 45.74 8.34
C MET A 48 13.41 45.03 9.68
N SER A 49 12.39 44.33 10.19
CA SER A 49 12.58 43.35 11.28
C SER A 49 13.06 42.03 10.70
N MET A 50 14.06 41.39 11.33
CA MET A 50 14.70 40.16 10.83
C MET A 50 14.53 38.97 11.77
N TYR A 51 14.25 37.79 11.20
CA TYR A 51 14.01 36.54 11.92
C TYR A 51 14.82 35.38 11.33
N SER A 52 15.37 34.52 12.19
CA SER A 52 16.14 33.33 11.77
C SER A 52 15.22 32.12 11.62
N THR A 53 15.37 31.34 10.54
CA THR A 53 14.50 30.18 10.26
C THR A 53 15.01 28.84 10.81
N GLY A 54 16.22 28.81 11.38
CA GLY A 54 16.73 27.65 12.15
C GLY A 54 17.36 26.50 11.36
N ILE A 55 17.65 26.65 10.06
CA ILE A 55 18.27 25.61 9.22
C ILE A 55 19.81 25.78 9.20
N THR A 56 20.58 24.75 9.59
CA THR A 56 22.06 24.69 9.46
C THR A 56 22.52 23.53 8.56
N ASP A 57 23.48 23.81 7.66
CA ASP A 57 23.99 22.99 6.54
C ASP A 57 24.22 21.48 6.82
N HIS A 58 23.70 20.62 5.93
CA HIS A 58 24.12 19.22 5.78
C HIS A 58 25.18 19.10 4.67
N THR A 59 26.45 18.89 5.02
CA THR A 59 27.48 18.48 4.04
C THR A 59 27.33 17.01 3.63
N ALA A 60 27.18 16.74 2.33
CA ALA A 60 27.03 15.40 1.77
C ALA A 60 28.29 14.52 1.98
N LYS A 61 28.11 13.26 2.42
CA LYS A 61 29.16 12.27 2.80
C LYS A 61 30.30 12.01 1.78
N ASN A 62 30.20 12.48 0.54
CA ASN A 62 31.17 12.24 -0.54
C ASN A 62 31.84 13.52 -1.07
N TYR A 63 31.58 14.66 -0.45
CA TYR A 63 32.17 15.92 -0.87
C TYR A 63 33.66 15.99 -0.54
N VAL A 64 34.47 16.33 -1.53
CA VAL A 64 35.93 16.41 -1.43
C VAL A 64 36.38 17.82 -1.11
N GLY A 65 35.76 18.82 -1.74
CA GLY A 65 36.09 20.22 -1.55
C GLY A 65 35.76 21.08 -2.76
N CYS A 66 36.00 22.38 -2.60
CA CYS A 66 35.91 23.39 -3.64
C CYS A 66 37.29 23.57 -4.29
N TYR A 67 37.37 23.57 -5.62
CA TYR A 67 38.64 23.65 -6.35
C TYR A 67 38.54 24.63 -7.53
N ASP A 68 39.62 25.33 -7.84
CA ASP A 68 39.66 26.28 -8.95
C ASP A 68 39.35 25.61 -10.31
N SER A 69 38.63 26.32 -11.18
CA SER A 69 38.32 25.86 -12.54
C SER A 69 39.41 26.15 -13.57
N ASN A 70 40.38 27.01 -13.26
CA ASN A 70 41.46 27.36 -14.17
C ASN A 70 42.67 26.44 -13.92
N ASP A 71 42.60 25.23 -14.46
CA ASP A 71 43.75 24.30 -14.56
C ASP A 71 44.35 24.43 -15.96
N ASP A 72 44.75 25.64 -16.35
CA ASP A 72 45.29 25.96 -17.69
C ASP A 72 46.79 25.60 -17.85
N ASP A 73 47.45 25.13 -16.81
CA ASP A 73 48.91 24.90 -16.79
C ASP A 73 49.30 23.39 -16.79
N GLU A 74 48.79 22.58 -17.72
CA GLU A 74 49.58 21.40 -18.14
C GLU A 74 49.41 20.98 -19.62
N PRO A 75 50.47 20.38 -20.21
CA PRO A 75 50.45 19.83 -21.56
C PRO A 75 49.40 18.72 -21.68
N LYS A 76 48.78 18.59 -22.86
CA LYS A 76 47.76 17.58 -23.22
C LYS A 76 48.24 16.12 -23.11
N THR A 77 48.57 15.63 -21.93
CA THR A 77 48.88 14.22 -21.66
C THR A 77 47.61 13.48 -21.27
N LYS A 78 46.78 13.15 -22.27
CA LYS A 78 45.86 11.98 -22.34
C LYS A 78 45.04 11.58 -21.09
N GLU A 79 44.72 12.46 -20.15
CA GLU A 79 43.71 12.14 -19.14
C GLU A 79 42.31 12.20 -19.77
N LYS A 80 41.58 11.08 -19.67
CA LYS A 80 40.22 10.99 -20.17
C LYS A 80 39.34 11.82 -19.23
N ARG A 81 38.92 13.02 -19.65
CA ARG A 81 37.85 13.77 -18.99
C ARG A 81 36.62 13.76 -19.88
N ILE A 82 35.45 13.64 -19.26
CA ILE A 82 34.18 13.72 -19.98
C ILE A 82 33.34 14.79 -19.31
N THR A 83 32.89 15.74 -20.11
CA THR A 83 32.06 16.85 -19.68
C THR A 83 30.64 16.65 -20.19
N PHE A 84 29.68 16.89 -19.33
CA PHE A 84 28.25 16.81 -19.60
C PHE A 84 27.61 18.18 -19.33
N GLU A 85 26.83 18.65 -20.30
CA GLU A 85 25.95 19.81 -20.14
C GLU A 85 24.67 19.37 -19.41
N MET A 86 24.42 19.96 -18.25
CA MET A 86 23.36 19.59 -17.31
C MET A 86 22.16 20.55 -17.34
N ASN A 87 22.29 21.70 -18.03
CA ASN A 87 21.24 22.72 -18.14
C ASN A 87 20.64 23.10 -16.77
N THR A 88 19.31 23.08 -16.61
CA THR A 88 18.60 23.39 -15.36
C THR A 88 18.58 22.23 -14.36
N ASN A 89 19.21 21.10 -14.65
CA ASN A 89 19.11 19.89 -13.84
C ASN A 89 20.47 19.50 -13.25
N ASN A 90 21.33 20.46 -12.88
CA ASN A 90 22.62 20.12 -12.27
C ASN A 90 22.45 19.84 -10.77
N SER A 91 22.95 18.70 -10.32
CA SER A 91 23.12 18.35 -8.90
C SER A 91 24.32 17.42 -8.70
N PRO A 92 24.95 17.43 -7.51
CA PRO A 92 25.99 16.48 -7.12
C PRO A 92 25.57 15.03 -7.33
N LYS A 93 24.34 14.68 -6.94
CA LYS A 93 23.80 13.32 -7.09
C LYS A 93 23.77 12.89 -8.55
N ARG A 94 23.22 13.72 -9.43
CA ARG A 94 23.10 13.41 -10.85
C ARG A 94 24.45 13.38 -11.55
N CYS A 95 25.33 14.32 -11.23
CA CYS A 95 26.68 14.35 -11.77
C CYS A 95 27.49 13.10 -11.36
N MET A 96 27.43 12.71 -10.07
CA MET A 96 28.04 11.47 -9.60
C MET A 96 27.47 10.25 -10.34
N ASN A 97 26.17 10.17 -10.60
CA ASN A 97 25.56 9.07 -11.35
C ASN A 97 26.08 9.00 -12.79
N LEU A 98 26.16 10.14 -13.50
CA LEU A 98 26.72 10.18 -14.85
C LEU A 98 28.17 9.69 -14.87
N CYS A 99 29.01 10.18 -13.95
CA CYS A 99 30.39 9.74 -13.84
C CYS A 99 30.51 8.27 -13.43
N ASN A 100 29.61 7.75 -12.60
CA ASN A 100 29.52 6.34 -12.26
C ASN A 100 29.22 5.48 -13.50
N THR A 101 28.30 5.89 -14.38
CA THR A 101 27.98 5.12 -15.60
C THR A 101 29.19 4.97 -16.52
N GLN A 102 30.07 5.97 -16.51
CA GLN A 102 31.29 6.01 -17.30
C GLN A 102 32.53 5.52 -16.54
N ARG A 103 32.36 5.03 -15.31
CA ARG A 103 33.40 4.49 -14.41
C ARG A 103 34.51 5.48 -14.02
N PHE A 104 34.19 6.76 -13.93
CA PHE A 104 35.14 7.78 -13.44
C PHE A 104 35.20 7.82 -11.93
N LYS A 105 36.38 8.12 -11.37
CA LYS A 105 36.62 8.16 -9.92
C LYS A 105 36.07 9.42 -9.24
N TYR A 106 35.97 10.54 -9.94
CA TYR A 106 35.52 11.81 -9.38
C TYR A 106 34.49 12.47 -10.29
N ALA A 107 33.58 13.20 -9.67
CA ALA A 107 32.55 14.01 -10.31
C ALA A 107 32.67 15.45 -9.82
N ALA A 108 32.61 16.41 -10.73
CA ALA A 108 32.79 17.83 -10.45
C ALA A 108 31.61 18.63 -11.02
N THR A 109 30.97 19.46 -10.19
CA THR A 109 29.86 20.32 -10.61
C THR A 109 30.27 21.78 -10.61
N LYS A 110 29.90 22.50 -11.67
CA LYS A 110 30.04 23.96 -11.79
C LYS A 110 28.88 24.51 -12.62
N ASP A 111 28.05 25.33 -11.99
CA ASP A 111 26.87 25.96 -12.62
C ASP A 111 25.97 24.94 -13.33
N LYS A 112 26.00 24.87 -14.67
CA LYS A 112 25.22 23.93 -15.49
C LYS A 112 26.05 22.78 -16.05
N VAL A 113 27.26 22.58 -15.56
CA VAL A 113 28.21 21.61 -16.10
C VAL A 113 28.55 20.55 -15.06
N CYS A 114 28.64 19.30 -15.52
CA CYS A 114 29.18 18.16 -14.79
C CYS A 114 30.42 17.62 -15.50
N GLU A 115 31.51 17.43 -14.77
CA GLU A 115 32.77 16.89 -15.30
C GLU A 115 33.20 15.64 -14.55
N CYS A 116 33.60 14.62 -15.30
CA CYS A 116 34.06 13.34 -14.79
C CYS A 116 35.56 13.17 -15.01
N MET A 117 36.28 12.83 -13.94
CA MET A 117 37.74 12.67 -13.96
C MET A 117 38.19 11.47 -13.14
N ASN A 118 39.37 10.91 -13.46
CA ASN A 118 39.92 9.74 -12.78
C ASN A 118 41.03 10.08 -11.77
N SER A 119 41.69 11.22 -11.99
CA SER A 119 42.70 11.79 -11.12
C SER A 119 42.05 12.53 -9.95
N ALA A 120 42.69 12.44 -8.77
CA ALA A 120 42.25 13.21 -7.61
C ALA A 120 42.52 14.70 -7.85
N PRO A 121 41.65 15.61 -7.35
CA PRO A 121 41.88 17.04 -7.51
C PRO A 121 43.14 17.49 -6.77
N ARG A 122 43.93 18.34 -7.42
CA ARG A 122 45.21 18.84 -6.89
C ARG A 122 44.97 19.70 -5.66
N GLN A 123 45.67 19.42 -4.55
CA GLN A 123 45.42 20.09 -3.28
C GLN A 123 45.77 21.59 -3.30
N ASN A 124 46.74 22.01 -4.13
CA ASN A 124 47.11 23.42 -4.31
C ASN A 124 46.04 24.25 -5.03
N LEU A 125 45.08 23.62 -5.72
CA LEU A 125 43.93 24.28 -6.35
C LEU A 125 42.72 24.38 -5.42
N LYS A 126 42.82 23.89 -4.18
CA LYS A 126 41.72 23.89 -3.22
C LYS A 126 41.39 25.33 -2.79
N ARG A 127 40.12 25.68 -2.88
CA ARG A 127 39.55 26.99 -2.55
C ARG A 127 38.74 26.92 -1.26
N SER A 128 38.34 28.08 -0.74
CA SER A 128 37.45 28.14 0.42
C SER A 128 36.09 27.56 0.07
N GLN A 129 35.39 26.97 1.05
CA GLN A 129 34.04 26.47 0.84
C GLN A 129 33.08 27.56 0.35
N SER A 130 33.31 28.81 0.79
CA SER A 130 32.55 29.99 0.36
C SER A 130 32.69 30.31 -1.13
N ASP A 131 33.72 29.81 -1.81
CA ASP A 131 33.94 30.07 -3.23
C ASP A 131 33.06 29.16 -4.12
N CYS A 132 32.59 28.03 -3.57
CA CYS A 132 31.64 27.14 -4.20
C CYS A 132 30.22 27.34 -3.63
N HIS A 133 29.72 28.56 -3.78
CA HIS A 133 28.43 28.99 -3.22
C HIS A 133 27.29 29.04 -4.25
N ILE A 134 27.53 28.62 -5.50
CA ILE A 134 26.48 28.58 -6.52
C ILE A 134 25.58 27.41 -6.19
N LEU A 135 24.28 27.68 -6.02
CA LEU A 135 23.30 26.66 -5.72
C LEU A 135 23.01 25.83 -6.97
N CYS A 136 22.80 24.55 -6.75
CA CYS A 136 22.36 23.63 -7.79
C CYS A 136 20.96 23.99 -8.27
N THR A 137 20.74 23.87 -9.58
CA THR A 137 19.45 24.19 -10.20
C THR A 137 18.39 23.13 -9.93
N GLU A 138 18.77 21.86 -9.78
CA GLU A 138 17.85 20.75 -9.43
C GLU A 138 17.53 20.68 -7.93
N ASN A 139 18.47 21.08 -7.07
CA ASN A 139 18.27 21.15 -5.62
C ASN A 139 18.93 22.41 -5.03
N PRO A 140 18.16 23.48 -4.76
CA PRO A 140 18.70 24.74 -4.22
C PRO A 140 19.28 24.64 -2.79
N SER A 141 19.23 23.46 -2.17
CA SER A 141 19.84 23.17 -0.86
C SER A 141 21.27 22.61 -0.98
N GLU A 142 21.77 22.39 -2.20
CA GLU A 142 23.11 21.86 -2.49
C GLU A 142 23.93 22.86 -3.32
N TYR A 143 25.27 22.76 -3.22
CA TYR A 143 26.20 23.61 -3.95
C TYR A 143 26.73 22.92 -5.21
N CYS A 144 26.68 23.62 -6.34
CA CYS A 144 27.14 23.21 -7.66
C CYS A 144 28.29 24.10 -8.14
N GLY A 145 29.35 24.18 -7.33
CA GLY A 145 30.54 24.94 -7.64
C GLY A 145 30.39 26.44 -7.40
N GLY A 146 31.20 27.21 -8.12
CA GLY A 146 31.38 28.65 -8.00
C GLY A 146 31.66 29.29 -9.34
N LYS A 147 31.68 30.63 -9.41
CA LYS A 147 31.92 31.35 -10.67
C LYS A 147 33.18 30.86 -11.40
N ASN A 148 34.24 30.60 -10.64
CA ASN A 148 35.52 30.06 -11.11
C ASN A 148 35.97 28.83 -10.31
N ALA A 149 35.03 28.01 -9.82
CA ALA A 149 35.37 26.86 -9.00
C ALA A 149 34.42 25.68 -9.21
N PHE A 150 34.93 24.47 -9.08
CA PHE A 150 34.16 23.22 -9.08
C PHE A 150 33.96 22.72 -7.66
N SER A 151 32.74 22.24 -7.37
CA SER A 151 32.48 21.38 -6.23
C SER A 151 32.78 19.94 -6.63
N ILE A 152 33.74 19.29 -5.97
CA ILE A 152 34.21 17.96 -6.35
C ILE A 152 33.74 16.90 -5.36
N TYR A 153 33.34 15.75 -5.89
CA TYR A 153 32.78 14.62 -5.17
C TYR A 153 33.48 13.31 -5.55
N LYS A 154 33.62 12.42 -4.57
CA LYS A 154 34.05 11.04 -4.78
C LYS A 154 32.91 10.20 -5.34
N THR A 155 33.20 9.42 -6.38
CA THR A 155 32.27 8.44 -6.95
C THR A 155 32.46 7.06 -6.29
N VAL A 156 31.62 6.08 -6.66
CA VAL A 156 31.79 4.70 -6.17
C VAL A 156 33.06 4.01 -6.69
N PHE A 157 33.74 4.59 -7.67
CA PHE A 157 35.00 4.10 -8.23
C PHE A 157 36.25 4.79 -7.64
N SER A 158 36.07 5.82 -6.81
CA SER A 158 37.18 6.51 -6.11
C SER A 158 37.92 5.62 -5.11
N ASP A 159 37.26 4.57 -4.62
CA ASP A 159 37.82 3.57 -3.71
C ASP A 159 37.69 2.17 -4.33
N PRO A 160 38.71 1.68 -5.07
CA PRO A 160 38.60 0.44 -5.83
C PRO A 160 38.58 -0.85 -4.99
N LEU A 161 38.74 -0.77 -3.66
CA LEU A 161 38.92 -1.93 -2.78
C LEU A 161 38.06 -1.95 -1.51
N GLY A 162 37.06 -1.09 -1.37
CA GLY A 162 36.19 -1.05 -0.19
C GLY A 162 34.85 -1.77 -0.34
N LYS A 163 34.80 -3.08 -0.09
CA LYS A 163 33.59 -3.86 0.33
C LYS A 163 32.49 -4.24 -0.68
N VAL A 164 32.77 -4.46 -1.98
CA VAL A 164 31.81 -5.26 -2.79
C VAL A 164 32.06 -6.74 -2.51
N ASN A 165 31.33 -7.31 -1.56
CA ASN A 165 31.42 -8.74 -1.26
C ASN A 165 30.68 -9.53 -2.35
N VAL A 166 31.42 -10.25 -3.18
CA VAL A 166 30.87 -11.12 -4.23
C VAL A 166 30.57 -12.46 -3.58
N SER A 167 29.41 -12.54 -2.92
CA SER A 167 29.00 -13.78 -2.25
C SER A 167 28.05 -14.56 -3.16
N HIS A 168 28.50 -15.70 -3.67
CA HIS A 168 27.63 -16.61 -4.43
C HIS A 168 26.54 -17.16 -3.50
N ILE A 169 25.29 -17.05 -3.93
CA ILE A 169 24.10 -17.51 -3.19
C ILE A 169 23.75 -18.95 -3.61
N GLY A 170 23.97 -19.28 -4.88
CA GLY A 170 23.77 -20.61 -5.44
C GLY A 170 23.20 -20.58 -6.86
N CYS A 171 23.00 -21.77 -7.39
CA CYS A 171 22.34 -22.02 -8.68
C CYS A 171 20.83 -22.20 -8.53
N PHE A 172 20.05 -21.66 -9.46
CA PHE A 172 18.58 -21.68 -9.42
C PHE A 172 17.99 -22.12 -10.76
N LYS A 173 16.84 -22.79 -10.70
CA LYS A 173 16.03 -23.18 -11.88
C LYS A 173 15.65 -21.94 -12.68
N ASN A 174 15.85 -22.00 -13.99
CA ASN A 174 15.50 -20.99 -14.98
C ASN A 174 14.65 -21.63 -16.08
N TYR A 175 13.47 -22.11 -15.69
CA TYR A 175 12.36 -22.31 -16.61
C TYR A 175 11.74 -20.93 -16.83
N LYS A 176 11.31 -20.57 -18.04
CA LYS A 176 10.82 -19.23 -18.42
C LYS A 176 9.62 -18.67 -17.60
N ARG A 177 9.27 -19.26 -16.44
CA ARG A 177 8.23 -18.88 -15.47
C ARG A 177 8.67 -19.18 -14.01
N HIS A 178 9.47 -18.29 -13.40
CA HIS A 178 9.79 -18.07 -11.95
C HIS A 178 11.21 -18.39 -11.43
N PRO A 179 11.84 -17.54 -10.58
CA PRO A 179 11.45 -16.18 -10.16
C PRO A 179 12.36 -15.06 -10.74
N THR A 180 11.69 -14.01 -11.24
CA THR A 180 11.77 -12.67 -10.62
C THR A 180 13.15 -12.00 -10.48
N VAL A 181 13.91 -11.89 -11.57
CA VAL A 181 14.90 -10.80 -11.70
C VAL A 181 14.26 -9.68 -12.54
N ASN A 182 13.30 -8.96 -11.94
CA ASN A 182 12.56 -7.87 -12.60
C ASN A 182 13.30 -6.53 -12.42
N GLY A 183 14.56 -6.50 -12.83
CA GLY A 183 15.38 -5.30 -12.73
C GLY A 183 16.13 -5.01 -14.02
N TRP A 184 17.37 -4.56 -13.89
CA TRP A 184 18.17 -4.12 -15.02
C TRP A 184 19.03 -5.26 -15.58
N GLY A 185 19.11 -5.38 -16.90
CA GLY A 185 19.88 -6.42 -17.58
C GLY A 185 20.89 -5.84 -18.57
N ILE A 186 22.00 -6.55 -18.76
CA ILE A 186 23.00 -6.26 -19.79
C ILE A 186 23.59 -7.54 -20.36
N THR A 187 23.79 -7.55 -21.68
CA THR A 187 24.57 -8.58 -22.37
C THR A 187 25.98 -8.06 -22.64
N SER A 188 27.01 -8.84 -22.30
CA SER A 188 28.41 -8.50 -22.52
C SER A 188 29.14 -9.66 -23.17
N SER A 189 30.00 -9.38 -24.15
CA SER A 189 30.91 -10.36 -24.76
C SER A 189 32.10 -10.72 -23.87
N ASN A 190 32.31 -9.98 -22.78
CA ASN A 190 33.40 -10.18 -21.82
C ASN A 190 32.83 -10.19 -20.39
N LEU A 191 31.85 -11.06 -20.12
CA LEU A 191 31.17 -11.13 -18.83
C LEU A 191 31.93 -12.00 -17.82
N THR A 192 32.00 -11.56 -16.56
CA THR A 192 32.49 -12.34 -15.41
C THR A 192 31.56 -12.11 -14.20
N PRO A 193 31.57 -12.97 -13.16
CA PRO A 193 30.77 -12.75 -11.94
C PRO A 193 31.04 -11.39 -11.31
N ASN A 194 32.31 -11.01 -11.17
CA ASN A 194 32.73 -9.70 -10.67
C ASN A 194 32.20 -8.55 -11.54
N HIS A 195 32.23 -8.70 -12.86
CA HIS A 195 31.71 -7.69 -13.77
C HIS A 195 30.21 -7.49 -13.58
N CYS A 196 29.46 -8.58 -13.43
CA CYS A 196 28.03 -8.53 -13.21
C CYS A 196 27.69 -7.93 -11.83
N VAL A 197 28.28 -8.48 -10.77
CA VAL A 197 28.06 -8.04 -9.38
C VAL A 197 28.42 -6.58 -9.19
N ARG A 198 29.56 -6.11 -9.71
CA ARG A 198 29.93 -4.68 -9.63
C ARG A 198 28.99 -3.79 -10.44
N SER A 199 28.49 -4.28 -11.58
CA SER A 199 27.54 -3.52 -12.40
C SER A 199 26.19 -3.37 -11.71
N CYS A 200 25.73 -4.40 -11.01
CA CYS A 200 24.52 -4.37 -10.18
C CYS A 200 24.71 -3.54 -8.91
N TYR A 201 25.84 -3.71 -8.20
CA TYR A 201 26.22 -2.91 -7.04
C TYR A 201 26.27 -1.40 -7.35
N ALA A 202 26.93 -1.02 -8.45
CA ALA A 202 27.02 0.37 -8.89
C ALA A 202 25.66 0.99 -9.20
N ARG A 203 24.67 0.15 -9.52
CA ARG A 203 23.26 0.51 -9.77
C ARG A 203 22.37 0.26 -8.56
N ARG A 204 22.94 -0.03 -7.39
CA ARG A 204 22.26 -0.25 -6.10
C ARG A 204 21.32 -1.46 -6.06
N PHE A 205 21.50 -2.44 -6.95
CA PHE A 205 20.76 -3.69 -6.86
C PHE A 205 21.45 -4.64 -5.87
N PRO A 206 20.73 -5.15 -4.84
CA PRO A 206 21.30 -6.06 -3.86
C PRO A 206 21.71 -7.42 -4.45
N TYR A 207 21.09 -7.84 -5.56
CA TYR A 207 21.35 -9.14 -6.19
C TYR A 207 21.77 -9.01 -7.65
N ALA A 208 22.64 -9.92 -8.08
CA ALA A 208 23.08 -10.07 -9.47
C ALA A 208 22.89 -11.53 -9.91
N ALA A 209 22.46 -11.74 -11.15
CA ALA A 209 22.25 -13.06 -11.74
C ALA A 209 23.00 -13.17 -13.07
N LEU A 210 23.70 -14.28 -13.28
CA LEU A 210 24.41 -14.58 -14.52
C LEU A 210 23.66 -15.67 -15.29
N VAL A 211 23.41 -15.37 -16.57
CA VAL A 211 22.58 -16.17 -17.46
C VAL A 211 23.35 -16.49 -18.72
N SER A 212 23.40 -17.77 -19.08
CA SER A 212 23.83 -18.28 -20.39
C SER A 212 25.12 -17.62 -20.94
N SER A 213 26.20 -17.59 -20.15
CA SER A 213 27.55 -17.12 -20.52
C SER A 213 27.76 -15.61 -20.70
N ARG A 214 26.77 -14.88 -21.22
CA ARG A 214 26.91 -13.49 -21.69
C ARG A 214 25.97 -12.50 -21.04
N GLU A 215 24.93 -12.96 -20.36
CA GLU A 215 23.89 -12.11 -19.83
C GLU A 215 24.03 -11.94 -18.31
N CYS A 216 23.87 -10.70 -17.88
CA CYS A 216 23.89 -10.28 -16.49
C CYS A 216 22.59 -9.56 -16.18
N LEU A 217 21.89 -9.98 -15.14
CA LEU A 217 20.66 -9.38 -14.67
C LEU A 217 20.84 -8.91 -13.23
N CYS A 218 20.18 -7.84 -12.84
CA CYS A 218 20.24 -7.26 -11.50
C CYS A 218 18.83 -7.29 -10.88
N SER A 219 18.72 -7.69 -9.61
CA SER A 219 17.43 -7.79 -8.91
C SER A 219 17.44 -7.03 -7.59
N PHE A 220 16.29 -6.47 -7.23
CA PHE A 220 15.98 -6.02 -5.86
C PHE A 220 15.42 -7.16 -5.00
N THR A 221 14.88 -8.20 -5.62
CA THR A 221 14.20 -9.31 -4.96
C THR A 221 15.14 -10.50 -4.87
N LYS A 222 15.27 -11.06 -3.66
CA LYS A 222 15.97 -12.33 -3.46
C LYS A 222 15.11 -13.44 -4.08
N PRO A 223 15.68 -14.31 -4.92
CA PRO A 223 14.98 -15.50 -5.43
C PRO A 223 14.50 -16.41 -4.30
N SER A 224 13.33 -17.04 -4.47
CA SER A 224 12.83 -18.05 -3.52
C SER A 224 13.82 -19.20 -3.38
N THR A 225 13.97 -19.71 -2.16
CA THR A 225 14.78 -20.89 -1.85
C THR A 225 14.27 -22.15 -2.55
N ASP A 226 12.99 -22.23 -2.88
CA ASP A 226 12.37 -23.40 -3.57
C ASP A 226 12.88 -23.57 -5.01
N GLY A 227 13.40 -22.50 -5.59
CA GLY A 227 14.03 -22.51 -6.92
C GLY A 227 15.48 -22.96 -6.90
N LYS A 228 16.11 -23.12 -5.72
CA LYS A 228 17.52 -23.48 -5.61
C LYS A 228 17.74 -24.92 -6.06
N ILE A 229 18.81 -25.13 -6.83
CA ILE A 229 19.25 -26.45 -7.33
C ILE A 229 20.73 -26.63 -7.02
N GLU A 230 21.26 -27.82 -7.32
CA GLU A 230 22.68 -28.10 -7.18
C GLU A 230 23.53 -27.13 -8.01
N ASP A 231 24.60 -26.60 -7.40
CA ASP A 231 25.47 -25.60 -8.03
C ASP A 231 26.16 -26.11 -9.30
N ASN A 232 26.33 -27.44 -9.42
CA ASN A 232 26.90 -28.10 -10.59
C ASN A 232 26.05 -27.95 -11.87
N VAL A 233 24.77 -27.59 -11.75
CA VAL A 233 23.89 -27.33 -12.90
C VAL A 233 24.26 -26.02 -13.57
N CYS A 234 24.77 -25.05 -12.81
CA CYS A 234 25.28 -23.78 -13.31
C CYS A 234 26.73 -23.93 -13.78
N ASN A 235 26.92 -24.67 -14.87
CA ASN A 235 28.23 -25.05 -15.42
C ASN A 235 28.62 -24.33 -16.71
N THR A 236 27.83 -23.36 -17.18
CA THR A 236 28.12 -22.64 -18.43
C THR A 236 29.25 -21.65 -18.22
N VAL A 237 30.35 -21.79 -18.97
CA VAL A 237 31.53 -20.92 -18.87
C VAL A 237 31.19 -19.47 -19.23
N CYS A 238 31.69 -18.53 -18.43
CA CYS A 238 31.54 -17.10 -18.68
C CYS A 238 32.30 -16.64 -19.94
N SER A 239 31.67 -15.78 -20.75
CA SER A 239 32.28 -15.23 -21.97
C SER A 239 33.55 -14.43 -21.74
N GLY A 240 33.71 -13.81 -20.57
CA GLY A 240 34.89 -13.04 -20.19
C GLY A 240 35.89 -13.76 -19.29
N SER A 241 35.63 -15.03 -18.94
CA SER A 241 36.56 -15.81 -18.12
C SER A 241 36.30 -17.31 -18.24
N SER A 242 37.35 -18.06 -18.60
CA SER A 242 37.32 -19.53 -18.62
C SER A 242 37.34 -20.18 -17.23
N GLN A 243 37.56 -19.39 -16.17
CA GLN A 243 37.73 -19.87 -14.78
C GLN A 243 36.44 -19.75 -13.95
N HIS A 244 35.37 -19.18 -14.51
CA HIS A 244 34.11 -18.93 -13.80
C HIS A 244 32.92 -19.42 -14.62
N THR A 245 31.83 -19.75 -13.91
CA THR A 245 30.54 -20.12 -14.50
C THR A 245 29.53 -18.97 -14.41
N CYS A 246 28.64 -18.93 -15.40
CA CYS A 246 27.66 -17.89 -15.67
C CYS A 246 26.31 -18.53 -16.03
N GLY A 247 25.73 -19.26 -15.08
CA GLY A 247 24.47 -19.99 -15.23
C GLY A 247 24.63 -21.38 -15.86
N GLY A 248 23.52 -21.95 -16.34
CA GLY A 248 23.45 -23.32 -16.86
C GLY A 248 22.28 -23.56 -17.80
N GLN A 249 22.13 -24.79 -18.28
CA GLN A 249 20.97 -25.16 -19.10
C GLN A 249 19.71 -25.11 -18.25
N ASN A 250 18.80 -24.16 -18.55
CA ASN A 250 17.66 -23.83 -17.68
C ASN A 250 18.06 -23.55 -16.23
N ALA A 251 19.21 -22.90 -16.03
CA ALA A 251 19.68 -22.49 -14.70
C ALA A 251 20.37 -21.12 -14.71
N ILE A 252 20.33 -20.43 -13.57
CA ILE A 252 20.97 -19.12 -13.36
C ILE A 252 21.81 -19.11 -12.09
N ASP A 253 22.95 -18.45 -12.16
CA ASP A 253 23.85 -18.26 -11.02
C ASP A 253 23.56 -16.94 -10.32
N ILE A 254 23.37 -16.95 -9.00
CA ILE A 254 22.94 -15.77 -8.26
C ILE A 254 23.96 -15.38 -7.21
N TYR A 255 24.22 -14.08 -7.12
CA TYR A 255 25.21 -13.47 -6.25
C TYR A 255 24.60 -12.33 -5.43
N ASN A 256 25.03 -12.21 -4.18
CA ASN A 256 24.88 -11.00 -3.39
C ASN A 256 25.93 -9.98 -3.85
N THR A 257 25.53 -8.71 -3.93
CA THR A 257 26.45 -7.62 -4.26
C THR A 257 27.22 -7.07 -3.05
N GLY A 258 26.92 -7.54 -1.84
CA GLY A 258 27.50 -7.03 -0.60
C GLY A 258 26.81 -5.77 -0.08
N LEU A 259 25.72 -5.33 -0.72
CA LEU A 259 24.79 -4.38 -0.13
C LEU A 259 24.02 -5.09 0.99
N GLU A 260 24.27 -4.73 2.26
CA GLU A 260 23.32 -5.02 3.33
C GLU A 260 22.01 -4.27 3.04
N TRP A 261 20.86 -4.87 3.36
CA TRP A 261 19.53 -4.24 3.27
C TRP A 261 19.44 -3.07 4.27
N ARG A 262 20.13 -1.97 3.98
CA ARG A 262 19.93 -0.65 4.55
C ARG A 262 20.42 0.37 3.53
N THR A 263 19.52 1.09 2.88
CA THR A 263 19.67 2.52 2.54
C THR A 263 18.37 3.10 1.98
N HIS A 264 17.62 3.81 2.84
CA HIS A 264 17.13 5.18 2.62
C HIS A 264 16.46 5.55 1.28
N THR A 265 15.64 4.66 0.72
CA THR A 265 14.41 5.08 0.05
C THR A 265 13.34 4.10 0.50
N VAL A 266 12.52 4.53 1.46
CA VAL A 266 11.34 3.77 1.88
C VAL A 266 10.43 3.60 0.66
N GLY A 267 9.86 2.40 0.55
CA GLY A 267 9.14 1.83 -0.59
C GLY A 267 9.19 2.59 -1.90
N ASN A 268 9.97 2.07 -2.82
CA ASN A 268 9.76 2.33 -4.23
C ASN A 268 9.38 1.01 -4.89
N TYR A 269 8.38 0.32 -4.31
CA TYR A 269 7.99 -1.02 -4.75
C TYR A 269 7.06 -0.90 -5.93
N TYR A 270 7.57 -1.15 -7.13
CA TYR A 270 6.78 -1.08 -8.34
C TYR A 270 5.64 -2.10 -8.32
N LEU A 271 4.41 -1.61 -8.30
CA LEU A 271 3.20 -2.43 -8.27
C LEU A 271 2.73 -2.78 -9.69
N GLY A 272 3.14 -2.01 -10.69
CA GLY A 272 2.84 -2.27 -12.10
C GLY A 272 2.54 -1.00 -12.90
N CYS A 273 2.34 -1.22 -14.20
CA CYS A 273 1.86 -0.20 -15.12
C CYS A 273 0.35 -0.27 -15.20
N PHE A 274 -0.33 0.86 -15.00
CA PHE A 274 -1.79 0.91 -14.96
C PHE A 274 -2.33 1.90 -16.00
N GLU A 275 -3.46 1.55 -16.59
CA GLU A 275 -4.18 2.49 -17.45
C GLU A 275 -4.74 3.65 -16.64
N GLU A 276 -4.52 4.86 -17.13
CA GLU A 276 -5.12 6.08 -16.60
C GLU A 276 -5.72 6.90 -17.74
N SER A 277 -6.64 7.80 -17.42
CA SER A 277 -7.15 8.76 -18.42
C SER A 277 -7.48 10.09 -17.75
N GLN A 278 -7.70 11.13 -18.55
CA GLN A 278 -8.12 12.45 -18.07
C GLN A 278 -9.36 12.40 -17.15
N ASN A 279 -10.25 11.42 -17.36
CA ASN A 279 -11.47 11.22 -16.57
C ASN A 279 -11.36 10.07 -15.55
N LYS A 280 -10.19 9.39 -15.46
CA LYS A 280 -9.92 8.26 -14.55
C LYS A 280 -8.49 8.36 -14.03
N ARG A 281 -8.23 9.31 -13.13
CA ARG A 281 -6.95 9.41 -12.44
C ARG A 281 -6.86 8.35 -11.35
N ILE A 282 -5.69 7.70 -11.22
CA ILE A 282 -5.48 6.65 -10.22
C ILE A 282 -5.40 7.23 -8.81
N PHE A 283 -4.65 8.31 -8.65
CA PHE A 283 -4.42 8.96 -7.36
C PHE A 283 -4.94 10.39 -7.36
N HIS A 284 -5.67 10.71 -6.30
CA HIS A 284 -6.33 12.01 -6.09
C HIS A 284 -5.77 12.80 -4.90
N GLY A 285 -4.69 12.30 -4.27
CA GLY A 285 -3.99 13.01 -3.21
C GLY A 285 -3.11 14.13 -3.77
N PHE A 286 -1.89 14.25 -3.25
CA PHE A 286 -0.95 15.27 -3.73
C PHE A 286 -0.50 14.98 -5.17
N SER A 287 -0.44 16.00 -6.03
CA SER A 287 0.18 15.85 -7.35
C SER A 287 0.84 17.12 -7.86
N ARG A 288 1.98 16.96 -8.55
CA ARG A 288 2.75 18.07 -9.13
C ARG A 288 3.73 17.60 -10.21
N ALA A 289 4.03 18.49 -11.16
CA ALA A 289 5.07 18.29 -12.15
C ALA A 289 6.44 18.78 -11.64
N TYR A 290 7.49 18.00 -11.91
CA TYR A 290 8.88 18.28 -11.53
C TYR A 290 9.82 17.97 -12.68
N ASP A 291 10.73 18.90 -12.98
CA ASP A 291 11.79 18.72 -14.00
C ASP A 291 12.87 17.71 -13.60
N VAL A 292 12.74 17.15 -12.40
CA VAL A 292 13.66 16.19 -11.77
C VAL A 292 12.94 14.89 -11.39
N ASN A 293 11.71 14.68 -11.89
CA ASN A 293 10.89 13.54 -11.52
C ASN A 293 11.57 12.20 -11.85
N THR A 294 11.54 11.30 -10.88
CA THR A 294 11.87 9.88 -10.98
C THR A 294 10.92 9.07 -10.08
N PRO A 295 10.78 7.74 -10.25
CA PRO A 295 10.01 6.93 -9.31
C PRO A 295 10.48 7.10 -7.86
N GLU A 296 11.79 7.11 -7.61
CA GLU A 296 12.33 7.28 -6.26
C GLU A 296 12.04 8.66 -5.70
N PHE A 297 12.15 9.70 -6.52
CA PHE A 297 11.81 11.07 -6.12
C PHE A 297 10.35 11.16 -5.73
N CYS A 298 9.46 10.61 -6.57
CA CYS A 298 8.03 10.64 -6.34
C CYS A 298 7.60 9.82 -5.12
N SER A 299 8.12 8.59 -4.99
CA SER A 299 7.85 7.72 -3.84
C SER A 299 8.32 8.34 -2.52
N ASN A 300 9.50 8.97 -2.49
CA ASN A 300 10.00 9.67 -1.29
C ASN A 300 9.16 10.92 -0.97
N LEU A 301 8.73 11.66 -1.98
CA LEU A 301 7.83 12.79 -1.78
C LEU A 301 6.51 12.34 -1.16
N CYS A 302 5.89 11.29 -1.72
CA CYS A 302 4.64 10.75 -1.21
C CYS A 302 4.79 10.14 0.20
N TYR A 303 5.92 9.46 0.47
CA TYR A 303 6.28 9.00 1.82
C TYR A 303 6.30 10.17 2.82
N LYS A 304 7.01 11.25 2.49
CA LYS A 304 7.13 12.43 3.35
C LYS A 304 5.80 13.15 3.58
N LEU A 305 4.86 13.00 2.65
CA LEU A 305 3.51 13.56 2.75
C LEU A 305 2.50 12.61 3.41
N GLY A 306 2.95 11.42 3.84
CA GLY A 306 2.12 10.43 4.54
C GLY A 306 1.22 9.63 3.61
N PHE A 307 1.60 9.43 2.35
CA PHE A 307 0.84 8.64 1.39
C PHE A 307 1.50 7.26 1.17
N PRO A 308 0.79 6.14 1.36
CA PRO A 308 1.28 4.78 1.13
C PRO A 308 1.57 4.43 -0.34
N TYR A 309 1.08 5.22 -1.30
CA TYR A 309 1.29 4.98 -2.72
C TYR A 309 1.76 6.23 -3.47
N SER A 310 2.55 5.99 -4.52
CA SER A 310 3.02 7.01 -5.44
C SER A 310 2.84 6.55 -6.89
N GLY A 311 2.74 7.51 -7.80
CA GLY A 311 2.52 7.27 -9.22
C GLY A 311 3.28 8.27 -10.07
N VAL A 312 3.95 7.79 -11.10
CA VAL A 312 4.66 8.63 -12.07
C VAL A 312 4.04 8.51 -13.45
N THR A 313 3.86 9.65 -14.10
CA THR A 313 3.38 9.71 -15.48
C THR A 313 4.04 10.83 -16.26
N TYR A 314 3.88 10.77 -17.59
CA TYR A 314 4.24 11.81 -18.55
C TYR A 314 5.61 12.48 -18.31
N LYS A 315 6.63 11.70 -17.95
CA LYS A 315 8.04 12.12 -17.68
C LYS A 315 8.25 12.94 -16.41
N TYR A 316 7.41 13.92 -16.13
CA TYR A 316 7.60 14.94 -15.08
C TYR A 316 6.56 14.89 -13.97
N GLU A 317 5.47 14.16 -14.14
CA GLU A 317 4.31 14.20 -13.25
C GLU A 317 4.42 13.17 -12.12
N CYS A 318 4.26 13.63 -10.87
CA CYS A 318 4.25 12.81 -9.67
C CYS A 318 2.90 12.93 -8.93
N PHE A 319 2.38 11.78 -8.48
CA PHE A 319 1.06 11.61 -7.87
C PHE A 319 1.19 10.79 -6.60
N CYS A 320 0.45 11.15 -5.55
CA CYS A 320 0.41 10.45 -4.27
C CYS A 320 -1.01 10.00 -3.96
N GLY A 321 -1.16 8.79 -3.40
CA GLY A 321 -2.46 8.20 -3.10
C GLY A 321 -2.48 7.46 -1.77
N ASP A 322 -3.62 7.49 -1.11
CA ASP A 322 -3.87 6.74 0.13
C ASP A 322 -4.32 5.30 -0.14
N GLN A 323 -4.76 4.99 -1.36
CA GLN A 323 -5.29 3.69 -1.76
C GLN A 323 -4.53 3.15 -2.97
N PRO A 324 -4.32 1.82 -3.08
CA PRO A 324 -3.69 1.23 -4.26
C PRO A 324 -4.62 1.29 -5.48
N PRO A 325 -4.09 1.14 -6.71
CA PRO A 325 -4.93 0.94 -7.90
C PRO A 325 -5.73 -0.36 -7.78
N SER A 326 -7.04 -0.26 -7.58
CA SER A 326 -7.96 -1.39 -7.54
C SER A 326 -8.38 -1.80 -8.95
N GLN A 327 -8.31 -3.10 -9.27
CA GLN A 327 -8.93 -3.64 -10.48
C GLN A 327 -10.46 -3.70 -10.30
N PRO A 328 -11.26 -3.69 -11.39
CA PRO A 328 -10.88 -3.46 -12.79
C PRO A 328 -10.75 -1.97 -13.15
N ARG A 329 -11.06 -1.05 -12.22
CA ARG A 329 -11.11 0.41 -12.45
C ARG A 329 -9.83 0.94 -13.10
N PHE A 330 -8.69 0.44 -12.65
CA PHE A 330 -7.38 0.68 -13.24
C PHE A 330 -6.80 -0.66 -13.68
N SER A 331 -6.97 -0.98 -14.95
CA SER A 331 -6.44 -2.22 -15.51
C SER A 331 -4.91 -2.19 -15.46
N LYS A 332 -4.32 -3.21 -14.85
CA LYS A 332 -2.87 -3.43 -14.93
C LYS A 332 -2.55 -3.90 -16.35
N VAL A 333 -1.64 -3.21 -17.01
CA VAL A 333 -1.19 -3.53 -18.37
C VAL A 333 0.24 -4.02 -18.37
N ASP A 334 0.71 -4.48 -19.53
CA ASP A 334 2.12 -4.83 -19.72
C ASP A 334 3.02 -3.64 -19.36
N ASP A 335 4.01 -3.88 -18.52
CA ASP A 335 4.93 -2.86 -18.02
C ASP A 335 5.69 -2.12 -19.13
N LYS A 336 5.84 -2.73 -20.32
CA LYS A 336 6.42 -2.10 -21.51
C LYS A 336 5.59 -0.92 -22.02
N GLN A 337 4.35 -0.75 -21.57
CA GLN A 337 3.54 0.42 -21.89
C GLN A 337 3.93 1.63 -21.05
N CYS A 338 4.53 1.41 -19.87
CA CYS A 338 5.16 2.45 -19.07
C CYS A 338 6.61 2.65 -19.54
N ASN A 339 6.78 3.11 -20.79
CA ASN A 339 8.07 3.23 -21.48
C ASN A 339 8.59 4.66 -21.62
N THR A 340 7.93 5.62 -20.99
CA THR A 340 8.29 7.03 -21.10
C THR A 340 9.44 7.36 -20.16
N LYS A 341 10.59 7.76 -20.71
CA LYS A 341 11.79 8.06 -19.91
C LYS A 341 11.58 9.23 -18.96
N CYS A 342 12.01 9.08 -17.71
CA CYS A 342 11.95 10.13 -16.70
C CYS A 342 12.83 11.33 -17.07
N VAL A 343 12.43 12.53 -16.60
CA VAL A 343 13.21 13.76 -16.78
C VAL A 343 14.38 13.87 -15.78
N GLY A 344 14.22 13.30 -14.58
CA GLY A 344 15.25 13.23 -13.55
C GLY A 344 16.34 12.19 -13.83
N ASP A 345 15.97 11.07 -14.47
CA ASP A 345 16.90 10.02 -14.90
C ASP A 345 16.42 9.31 -16.17
N ALA A 346 17.12 9.54 -17.29
CA ALA A 346 16.77 8.96 -18.58
C ALA A 346 16.94 7.43 -18.67
N ASN A 347 17.49 6.78 -17.64
CA ASN A 347 17.59 5.32 -17.52
C ASN A 347 16.38 4.69 -16.82
N GLN A 348 15.42 5.50 -16.35
CA GLN A 348 14.21 5.05 -15.69
C GLN A 348 12.96 5.43 -16.47
N PHE A 349 11.82 4.82 -16.11
CA PHE A 349 10.54 5.06 -16.74
C PHE A 349 9.54 5.74 -15.78
N CYS A 350 8.89 6.78 -16.26
CA CYS A 350 7.91 7.61 -15.55
C CYS A 350 6.59 7.56 -16.31
N GLY A 351 5.98 6.38 -16.31
CA GLY A 351 4.71 6.09 -16.96
C GLY A 351 4.81 5.92 -18.48
N GLY A 352 3.73 6.25 -19.17
CA GLY A 352 3.55 6.08 -20.62
C GLY A 352 2.41 6.95 -21.15
N GLY A 353 2.09 6.85 -22.43
CA GLY A 353 0.93 7.54 -22.98
C GLY A 353 -0.35 7.04 -22.32
N TRP A 354 -0.93 7.84 -21.41
CA TRP A 354 -2.08 7.44 -20.58
C TRP A 354 -1.81 6.19 -19.73
N ARG A 355 -0.57 6.08 -19.21
CA ARG A 355 -0.13 5.01 -18.32
C ARG A 355 0.59 5.58 -17.11
N MET A 356 0.20 5.14 -15.93
CA MET A 356 0.88 5.48 -14.69
C MET A 356 1.71 4.29 -14.22
N GLY A 357 2.99 4.52 -13.97
CA GLY A 357 3.80 3.57 -13.21
C GLY A 357 3.51 3.78 -11.73
N VAL A 358 3.00 2.76 -11.05
CA VAL A 358 2.57 2.85 -9.65
C VAL A 358 3.54 2.15 -8.73
N PHE A 359 3.81 2.75 -7.57
CA PHE A 359 4.72 2.25 -6.56
C PHE A 359 4.08 2.32 -5.17
N SER A 360 4.38 1.36 -4.29
CA SER A 360 4.13 1.52 -2.85
C SER A 360 5.30 2.27 -2.23
N THR A 361 4.99 3.30 -1.43
CA THR A 361 5.95 4.15 -0.70
C THR A 361 6.59 3.46 0.49
N GLY A 362 6.11 2.26 0.85
CA GLY A 362 6.62 1.48 1.98
C GLY A 362 6.18 2.02 3.34
N LEU A 363 5.34 3.06 3.38
CA LEU A 363 4.52 3.33 4.55
C LEU A 363 3.52 2.18 4.70
N ILE A 364 3.63 1.46 5.80
CA ILE A 364 2.57 0.56 6.26
C ILE A 364 1.55 1.44 6.97
N ASP A 365 0.31 1.48 6.46
CA ASP A 365 -0.75 2.24 7.09
C ASP A 365 -1.01 1.69 8.49
N PHE A 366 -0.68 2.48 9.51
CA PHE A 366 -0.92 2.14 10.90
C PHE A 366 -2.34 2.64 11.21
N GLU A 367 -3.28 1.73 11.44
CA GLU A 367 -4.66 2.09 11.78
C GLU A 367 -4.66 2.95 13.05
N PHE A 368 -4.79 4.26 12.84
CA PHE A 368 -4.81 5.25 13.90
C PHE A 368 -6.22 5.34 14.48
N GLN A 369 -6.38 5.00 15.77
CA GLN A 369 -7.61 5.26 16.52
C GLN A 369 -7.34 6.27 17.65
N ASP A 370 -8.36 7.08 17.97
CA ASP A 370 -8.27 8.21 18.90
C ASP A 370 -7.88 7.79 20.34
N GLN A 371 -7.84 6.49 20.67
CA GLN A 371 -7.49 5.89 21.98
C GLN A 371 -5.98 5.76 22.27
N ASN A 372 -5.11 6.04 21.29
CA ASN A 372 -3.65 6.10 21.49
C ASN A 372 -3.21 7.48 22.00
N ASP A 373 -4.16 8.32 22.43
CA ASP A 373 -3.88 9.64 22.92
C ASP A 373 -3.25 9.63 24.31
N ILE A 374 -2.17 10.37 24.44
CA ILE A 374 -1.55 10.66 25.72
C ILE A 374 -2.15 11.95 26.29
N GLY A 375 -2.47 12.90 25.41
CA GLY A 375 -3.14 14.16 25.71
C GLY A 375 -2.38 15.39 25.23
N CYS A 376 -2.85 16.55 25.69
CA CYS A 376 -2.32 17.87 25.34
C CYS A 376 -1.20 18.30 26.30
N PHE A 377 -0.10 18.85 25.77
CA PHE A 377 1.07 19.28 26.55
C PHE A 377 1.53 20.69 26.17
N VAL A 378 2.08 21.45 27.13
CA VAL A 378 2.74 22.74 26.90
C VAL A 378 4.07 22.54 26.18
N GLN A 379 4.35 23.37 25.17
CA GLN A 379 5.60 23.39 24.43
C GLN A 379 6.74 24.15 25.15
N GLU A 380 6.82 24.14 26.48
CA GLU A 380 7.95 24.78 27.18
C GLU A 380 9.04 23.74 27.48
N ASP A 381 10.21 23.88 26.85
CA ASP A 381 11.41 23.02 26.98
C ASP A 381 11.20 21.52 26.62
N ILE A 382 10.72 21.23 25.41
CA ILE A 382 10.31 19.88 24.99
C ILE A 382 11.50 18.88 24.78
N PRO A 383 11.44 17.66 25.37
CA PRO A 383 12.28 16.50 25.02
C PRO A 383 11.89 15.75 23.72
N LEU A 384 11.03 16.28 22.84
CA LEU A 384 10.63 15.65 21.56
C LEU A 384 11.49 16.13 20.38
N SER A 385 12.83 16.15 20.53
CA SER A 385 13.72 16.73 19.50
C SER A 385 14.45 15.70 18.63
N TYR A 386 14.03 14.44 18.61
CA TYR A 386 14.69 13.45 17.75
C TYR A 386 14.34 13.63 16.27
N ARG A 387 13.08 13.96 15.93
CA ARG A 387 12.68 14.26 14.54
C ARG A 387 11.45 15.14 14.47
N LYS A 388 11.57 16.30 13.81
CA LYS A 388 10.47 17.20 13.45
C LYS A 388 10.37 17.30 11.94
N PHE A 389 9.16 17.21 11.39
CA PHE A 389 8.89 17.44 9.97
C PHE A 389 7.50 18.03 9.76
N GLU A 390 7.25 18.55 8.56
CA GLU A 390 5.98 19.23 8.22
C GLU A 390 5.19 18.38 7.23
N LEU A 391 3.90 18.20 7.51
CA LEU A 391 2.91 17.62 6.61
C LEU A 391 2.08 18.77 6.00
N ILE A 392 2.67 19.45 5.03
CA ILE A 392 2.08 20.63 4.39
C ILE A 392 0.76 20.24 3.70
N ASN A 393 -0.34 20.80 4.19
CA ASN A 393 -1.71 20.55 3.74
C ASN A 393 -2.24 19.11 3.94
N THR A 394 -1.49 18.23 4.59
CA THR A 394 -1.90 16.83 4.81
C THR A 394 -1.80 16.38 6.26
N ASN A 395 -1.39 17.28 7.18
CA ASN A 395 -1.22 16.90 8.58
C ASN A 395 -2.56 16.49 9.19
N VAL A 396 -2.59 15.27 9.70
CA VAL A 396 -3.62 14.68 10.56
C VAL A 396 -2.92 13.71 11.52
N PRO A 397 -3.49 13.42 12.70
CA PRO A 397 -2.89 12.53 13.69
C PRO A 397 -2.45 11.18 13.14
N GLY A 398 -3.28 10.58 12.27
CA GLY A 398 -2.96 9.30 11.63
C GLY A 398 -1.70 9.35 10.77
N LYS A 399 -1.58 10.33 9.85
CA LYS A 399 -0.42 10.44 8.96
C LYS A 399 0.88 10.73 9.72
N CYS A 400 0.81 11.59 10.74
CA CYS A 400 1.96 11.86 11.61
C CYS A 400 2.39 10.61 12.38
N SER A 401 1.42 9.93 13.00
CA SER A 401 1.64 8.72 13.80
C SER A 401 2.18 7.56 12.97
N THR A 402 1.63 7.34 11.78
CA THR A 402 2.08 6.31 10.83
C THR A 402 3.55 6.52 10.46
N ILE A 403 3.95 7.75 10.12
CA ILE A 403 5.35 8.03 9.78
C ILE A 403 6.26 7.79 10.98
N CYS A 404 5.88 8.27 12.18
CA CYS A 404 6.68 8.06 13.39
C CYS A 404 6.82 6.58 13.75
N HIS A 405 5.74 5.80 13.63
CA HIS A 405 5.76 4.35 13.84
C HIS A 405 6.67 3.64 12.85
N ASN A 406 6.52 3.93 11.55
CA ASN A 406 7.32 3.30 10.49
C ASN A 406 8.82 3.65 10.60
N ASP A 407 9.13 4.83 11.14
CA ASP A 407 10.51 5.26 11.41
C ASP A 407 11.05 4.73 12.76
N GLY A 408 10.26 3.94 13.50
CA GLY A 408 10.67 3.21 14.70
C GLY A 408 10.60 4.01 16.00
N TYR A 409 9.89 5.13 16.02
CA TYR A 409 9.71 5.94 17.22
C TYR A 409 8.57 5.42 18.10
N THR A 410 8.64 5.73 19.39
CA THR A 410 7.64 5.31 20.39
C THR A 410 6.46 6.28 20.51
N PHE A 411 6.69 7.57 20.23
CA PHE A 411 5.70 8.63 20.37
C PHE A 411 5.63 9.51 19.12
N ALA A 412 4.42 9.98 18.82
CA ALA A 412 4.15 10.99 17.80
C ALA A 412 3.47 12.21 18.43
N GLY A 413 3.75 13.41 17.93
CA GLY A 413 3.13 14.64 18.39
C GLY A 413 2.71 15.52 17.23
N VAL A 414 1.50 16.10 17.30
CA VAL A 414 0.95 16.97 16.26
C VAL A 414 0.74 18.38 16.76
N MET A 415 1.12 19.36 15.93
CA MET A 415 0.91 20.79 16.19
C MET A 415 0.83 21.59 14.88
N GLY A 416 -0.37 22.01 14.49
CA GLY A 416 -0.64 22.70 13.23
C GLY A 416 -0.27 21.82 12.02
N ILE A 417 0.74 22.22 11.25
CA ILE A 417 1.32 21.41 10.16
C ILE A 417 2.52 20.54 10.59
N ASN A 418 2.98 20.71 11.83
CA ASN A 418 4.17 20.05 12.33
C ASN A 418 3.82 18.69 12.92
N CYS A 419 4.67 17.72 12.61
CA CYS A 419 4.72 16.40 13.23
C CYS A 419 6.06 16.23 13.94
N PHE A 420 6.02 15.61 15.11
CA PHE A 420 7.16 15.34 15.97
C PHE A 420 7.20 13.85 16.29
N CYS A 421 8.37 13.23 16.18
CA CYS A 421 8.59 11.84 16.61
C CYS A 421 9.64 11.80 17.72
N SER A 422 9.44 10.92 18.68
CA SER A 422 10.35 10.76 19.81
C SER A 422 10.24 9.38 20.43
N ASP A 423 11.28 8.95 21.14
CA ASP A 423 11.25 7.78 22.02
C ASP A 423 10.97 8.14 23.48
N ARG A 424 10.75 9.42 23.76
CA ARG A 424 10.42 9.95 25.09
C ARG A 424 9.15 10.77 25.04
N LYS A 425 8.21 10.47 25.95
CA LYS A 425 7.01 11.26 26.22
C LYS A 425 7.40 12.56 26.94
N PRO A 426 6.69 13.69 26.74
CA PRO A 426 6.83 14.88 27.60
C PRO A 426 6.51 14.55 29.06
N ASP A 427 7.06 15.35 29.97
CA ASP A 427 6.86 15.17 31.41
C ASP A 427 5.41 15.47 31.80
N ASP A 428 4.90 14.77 32.81
CA ASP A 428 3.47 14.84 33.18
C ASP A 428 3.07 16.20 33.80
N ASP A 429 4.01 16.96 34.33
CA ASP A 429 3.81 18.34 34.82
C ASP A 429 3.57 19.34 33.69
N GLN A 430 3.93 18.99 32.46
CA GLN A 430 3.65 19.77 31.24
C GLN A 430 2.27 19.46 30.65
N LYS A 431 1.54 18.46 31.19
CA LYS A 431 0.22 18.06 30.68
C LYS A 431 -0.83 19.11 31.04
N VAL A 432 -1.64 19.49 30.05
CA VAL A 432 -2.77 20.42 30.20
C VAL A 432 -4.07 19.76 29.79
N ASP A 433 -5.18 20.43 30.06
CA ASP A 433 -6.50 20.00 29.62
C ASP A 433 -6.55 19.88 28.08
N ASN A 434 -7.20 18.83 27.58
CA ASN A 434 -7.28 18.56 26.13
C ASN A 434 -8.02 19.67 25.37
N THR A 435 -8.86 20.47 26.03
CA THR A 435 -9.54 21.62 25.44
C THR A 435 -8.58 22.70 24.94
N TYR A 436 -7.33 22.74 25.41
CA TYR A 436 -6.30 23.66 24.89
C TYR A 436 -5.64 23.17 23.60
N CYS A 437 -5.96 21.98 23.12
CA CYS A 437 -5.52 21.45 21.84
C CYS A 437 -6.70 21.37 20.85
N ASP A 438 -7.26 22.53 20.51
CA ASP A 438 -8.48 22.72 19.73
C ASP A 438 -8.21 23.19 18.29
N ILE A 439 -6.95 23.32 17.86
CA ILE A 439 -6.62 23.73 16.50
C ILE A 439 -6.94 22.60 15.53
N ALA A 440 -7.85 22.88 14.59
CA ALA A 440 -8.23 21.93 13.54
C ALA A 440 -7.02 21.57 12.64
N CYS A 441 -6.94 20.31 12.23
CA CYS A 441 -5.91 19.84 11.33
C CYS A 441 -6.09 20.35 9.90
N VAL A 442 -4.98 20.63 9.21
CA VAL A 442 -5.02 21.12 7.82
C VAL A 442 -5.44 20.01 6.84
N GLY A 443 -5.10 18.75 7.12
CA GLY A 443 -5.49 17.61 6.28
C GLY A 443 -6.92 17.10 6.51
N ASP A 444 -7.54 17.43 7.64
CA ASP A 444 -8.92 17.08 7.99
C ASP A 444 -9.41 17.99 9.14
N SER A 445 -10.31 18.92 8.83
CA SER A 445 -10.81 19.88 9.82
C SER A 445 -11.68 19.25 10.92
N SER A 446 -12.06 17.96 10.80
CA SER A 446 -12.79 17.23 11.84
C SER A 446 -11.88 16.70 12.97
N LYS A 447 -10.56 16.75 12.79
CA LYS A 447 -9.55 16.32 13.77
C LYS A 447 -8.79 17.52 14.33
N THR A 448 -8.20 17.36 15.52
CA THR A 448 -7.35 18.39 16.15
C THR A 448 -5.87 18.06 16.03
N CYS A 449 -5.06 19.09 15.80
CA CYS A 449 -3.62 19.03 15.60
C CYS A 449 -2.94 19.98 16.60
N GLY A 450 -3.13 19.72 17.90
CA GLY A 450 -2.57 20.54 18.96
C GLY A 450 -3.34 21.84 19.19
N GLY A 451 -2.66 22.83 19.76
CA GLY A 451 -3.23 24.13 20.14
C GLY A 451 -2.19 25.25 20.09
N GLU A 452 -2.55 26.45 20.53
CA GLU A 452 -1.61 27.59 20.58
C GLU A 452 -0.48 27.28 21.58
N ASP A 453 0.73 27.05 21.08
CA ASP A 453 1.88 26.52 21.83
C ASP A 453 1.57 25.22 22.60
N ARG A 454 0.67 24.39 22.06
CA ARG A 454 0.33 23.08 22.61
C ARG A 454 0.52 21.97 21.59
N ILE A 455 1.10 20.87 22.04
CA ILE A 455 1.29 19.66 21.23
C ILE A 455 0.36 18.56 21.74
N TYR A 456 -0.34 17.90 20.82
CA TYR A 456 -1.12 16.71 21.14
C TYR A 456 -0.28 15.48 20.88
N VAL A 457 -0.10 14.61 21.87
CA VAL A 457 0.86 13.50 21.82
C VAL A 457 0.14 12.15 21.81
N TYR A 458 0.67 11.22 21.02
CA TYR A 458 0.19 9.86 20.83
C TYR A 458 1.29 8.83 21.12
N ASP A 459 0.89 7.69 21.68
CA ASP A 459 1.74 6.50 21.83
C ASP A 459 1.62 5.64 20.56
N VAL A 460 2.70 5.56 19.78
CA VAL A 460 2.73 4.80 18.52
C VAL A 460 3.50 3.48 18.65
N SER A 461 3.98 3.15 19.85
CA SER A 461 4.58 1.86 20.17
C SER A 461 3.54 0.79 20.52
N LYS A 462 2.39 1.23 21.02
CA LYS A 462 1.25 0.35 21.30
C LYS A 462 0.58 -0.05 20.00
N LYS A 463 0.90 -1.26 19.52
CA LYS A 463 -0.09 -2.05 18.78
C LYS A 463 -1.11 -2.55 19.78
N PHE A 464 -2.36 -2.53 19.37
CA PHE A 464 -3.52 -3.03 20.13
C PHE A 464 -3.19 -4.24 21.02
N ILE A 465 -3.29 -4.05 22.33
CA ILE A 465 -3.88 -5.02 23.25
C ILE A 465 -5.10 -4.28 23.77
N GLU A 466 -6.30 -4.68 23.38
CA GLU A 466 -7.50 -4.06 23.91
C GLU A 466 -7.60 -4.29 25.43
N PRO A 467 -8.01 -3.28 26.21
CA PRO A 467 -8.26 -3.45 27.63
C PRO A 467 -9.52 -4.30 27.86
N THR A 468 -9.33 -5.60 28.06
CA THR A 468 -10.30 -6.45 28.75
C THR A 468 -10.31 -6.09 30.24
N ASN A 469 -11.18 -5.15 30.63
CA ASN A 469 -11.78 -5.20 31.97
C ASN A 469 -13.09 -6.02 31.88
N ILE A 470 -12.93 -7.28 31.51
CA ILE A 470 -13.89 -8.34 31.84
C ILE A 470 -13.04 -9.44 32.47
N ALA A 471 -13.42 -9.84 33.69
CA ALA A 471 -12.71 -10.84 34.46
C ALA A 471 -12.36 -12.08 33.61
N PRO A 472 -11.18 -12.70 33.79
CA PRO A 472 -10.68 -13.80 32.94
C PRO A 472 -11.52 -15.08 32.92
N ASP A 473 -12.61 -15.16 33.68
CA ASP A 473 -13.34 -16.41 33.93
C ASP A 473 -14.59 -16.63 33.06
N LYS A 474 -14.84 -15.81 32.01
CA LYS A 474 -16.10 -15.94 31.22
C LYS A 474 -16.00 -16.03 29.69
N LEU A 475 -14.81 -15.95 29.08
CA LEU A 475 -14.68 -15.83 27.63
C LEU A 475 -14.28 -17.13 26.90
N LEU A 476 -14.65 -18.31 27.39
CA LEU A 476 -14.40 -19.56 26.65
C LEU A 476 -15.50 -19.88 25.62
N ASN A 477 -16.71 -19.35 25.80
CA ASN A 477 -17.89 -19.73 25.02
C ASN A 477 -18.76 -18.52 24.68
N PHE A 478 -19.04 -18.32 23.40
CA PHE A 478 -20.04 -17.40 22.87
C PHE A 478 -21.26 -18.19 22.38
N GLU A 479 -22.46 -17.71 22.68
CA GLU A 479 -23.71 -18.32 22.22
C GLU A 479 -24.74 -17.21 21.99
N ASP A 480 -25.41 -17.23 20.83
CA ASP A 480 -26.49 -16.32 20.48
C ASP A 480 -27.65 -17.13 19.91
N SER A 481 -28.81 -17.02 20.57
CA SER A 481 -30.07 -17.65 20.16
C SER A 481 -31.04 -16.63 19.53
N PHE A 482 -30.53 -15.46 19.15
CA PHE A 482 -31.25 -14.41 18.43
C PHE A 482 -32.59 -13.99 19.05
N GLU A 483 -32.66 -13.86 20.38
CA GLU A 483 -33.80 -13.19 21.04
C GLU A 483 -33.92 -11.72 20.56
N GLN A 484 -32.78 -11.09 20.28
CA GLN A 484 -32.66 -9.78 19.64
C GLN A 484 -31.39 -9.73 18.80
N LEU A 485 -31.34 -8.85 17.79
CA LEU A 485 -30.15 -8.67 16.96
C LEU A 485 -29.16 -7.70 17.64
N ASN A 486 -28.13 -8.25 18.29
CA ASN A 486 -27.13 -7.47 19.04
C ASN A 486 -26.06 -6.82 18.12
N LEU A 487 -26.43 -5.72 17.46
CA LEU A 487 -25.55 -5.02 16.50
C LEU A 487 -24.42 -4.18 17.15
N ASN A 488 -24.52 -3.90 18.44
CA ASN A 488 -23.56 -3.04 19.15
C ASN A 488 -22.44 -3.81 19.83
N SER A 489 -22.59 -5.13 20.01
CA SER A 489 -21.69 -5.94 20.82
C SER A 489 -21.21 -7.22 20.15
N THR A 490 -21.87 -7.67 19.09
CA THR A 490 -21.63 -9.01 18.54
C THR A 490 -21.64 -8.98 17.02
N TRP A 491 -22.77 -8.66 16.43
CA TRP A 491 -22.93 -8.65 14.97
C TRP A 491 -22.70 -7.27 14.42
N SER A 492 -22.29 -7.19 13.15
CA SER A 492 -22.28 -5.97 12.37
C SER A 492 -22.69 -6.29 10.95
N HIS A 493 -23.33 -5.35 10.27
CA HIS A 493 -23.62 -5.49 8.84
C HIS A 493 -22.38 -5.22 8.02
N ASP A 494 -22.07 -6.10 7.05
CA ASP A 494 -21.14 -5.81 5.98
C ASP A 494 -21.92 -5.12 4.84
N VAL A 495 -21.88 -3.78 4.81
CA VAL A 495 -22.69 -2.93 3.92
C VAL A 495 -21.88 -2.55 2.68
N PHE A 496 -22.22 -3.14 1.52
CA PHE A 496 -21.54 -2.85 0.27
C PHE A 496 -22.31 -3.33 -0.97
N ILE A 497 -22.04 -2.72 -2.10
CA ILE A 497 -22.43 -3.19 -3.43
C ILE A 497 -21.47 -4.30 -3.84
N ALA A 498 -21.98 -5.50 -4.13
CA ALA A 498 -21.14 -6.63 -4.49
C ALA A 498 -20.37 -6.39 -5.80
N GLN A 499 -19.07 -6.68 -5.78
CA GLN A 499 -18.13 -6.49 -6.89
C GLN A 499 -17.24 -7.74 -7.03
N GLU A 500 -16.02 -7.59 -7.54
CA GLU A 500 -15.04 -8.68 -7.57
C GLU A 500 -14.83 -9.32 -6.19
N PRO A 501 -14.58 -10.64 -6.13
CA PRO A 501 -14.39 -11.53 -7.29
C PRO A 501 -15.65 -12.21 -7.83
N ASP A 502 -16.77 -12.16 -7.10
CA ASP A 502 -17.97 -12.96 -7.39
C ASP A 502 -19.04 -12.21 -8.19
N TYR A 503 -19.01 -10.88 -8.18
CA TYR A 503 -19.90 -9.98 -8.94
C TYR A 503 -21.38 -10.33 -8.77
N GLU A 504 -21.78 -10.59 -7.52
CA GLU A 504 -23.14 -10.93 -7.14
C GLU A 504 -24.09 -9.76 -7.48
N PHE A 505 -25.35 -10.06 -7.81
CA PHE A 505 -26.32 -9.05 -8.26
C PHE A 505 -27.06 -8.40 -7.09
N VAL A 506 -26.35 -8.22 -5.97
CA VAL A 506 -26.90 -7.76 -4.69
C VAL A 506 -26.19 -6.49 -4.17
N VAL A 507 -26.96 -5.69 -3.47
CA VAL A 507 -26.48 -4.72 -2.51
C VAL A 507 -26.65 -5.31 -1.12
N TYR A 508 -25.58 -5.43 -0.35
CA TYR A 508 -25.66 -5.72 1.07
C TYR A 508 -25.91 -4.43 1.85
N ASN A 509 -26.97 -4.42 2.65
CA ASN A 509 -27.42 -3.23 3.39
C ASN A 509 -27.81 -3.60 4.84
N SER A 510 -27.94 -2.59 5.70
CA SER A 510 -28.38 -2.70 7.10
C SER A 510 -29.90 -2.53 7.29
N SER A 511 -30.67 -2.63 6.20
CA SER A 511 -32.13 -2.50 6.23
C SER A 511 -32.80 -3.60 7.05
N GLU A 512 -33.71 -3.21 7.94
CA GLU A 512 -34.55 -4.12 8.72
C GLU A 512 -35.50 -4.96 7.86
N GLN A 513 -35.67 -4.62 6.57
CA GLN A 513 -36.43 -5.47 5.64
C GLN A 513 -35.65 -6.72 5.20
N ASN A 514 -34.32 -6.66 5.33
CA ASN A 514 -33.38 -7.65 4.81
C ASN A 514 -32.68 -8.46 5.89
N SER A 515 -32.54 -7.91 7.10
CA SER A 515 -32.06 -8.64 8.28
C SER A 515 -32.81 -8.19 9.51
N PHE A 516 -33.46 -9.12 10.20
CA PHE A 516 -34.22 -8.86 11.41
C PHE A 516 -34.34 -10.13 12.24
N VAL A 517 -34.81 -9.98 13.47
CA VAL A 517 -35.19 -11.13 14.31
C VAL A 517 -36.69 -11.35 14.21
N ASP A 518 -37.10 -12.57 13.95
CA ASP A 518 -38.50 -13.01 13.95
C ASP A 518 -38.61 -14.34 14.69
N ASN A 519 -39.45 -14.40 15.72
CA ASN A 519 -39.67 -15.58 16.56
C ASN A 519 -38.39 -16.23 17.14
N GLY A 520 -37.42 -15.41 17.55
CA GLY A 520 -36.15 -15.90 18.12
C GLY A 520 -35.18 -16.46 17.06
N GLU A 521 -35.31 -16.00 15.81
CA GLU A 521 -34.44 -16.41 14.72
C GLU A 521 -33.92 -15.18 13.98
N LEU A 522 -32.64 -15.19 13.62
CA LEU A 522 -32.13 -14.26 12.63
C LEU A 522 -32.68 -14.65 11.25
N VAL A 523 -33.37 -13.72 10.60
CA VAL A 523 -33.91 -13.86 9.26
C VAL A 523 -33.14 -12.95 8.31
N ILE A 524 -32.48 -13.52 7.31
CA ILE A 524 -31.84 -12.77 6.21
C ILE A 524 -32.63 -13.02 4.92
N ARG A 525 -33.27 -11.98 4.39
CA ARG A 525 -34.17 -12.07 3.23
C ARG A 525 -33.74 -11.12 2.10
N PRO A 526 -33.57 -11.62 0.87
CA PRO A 526 -33.36 -10.76 -0.29
C PRO A 526 -34.68 -10.09 -0.71
N THR A 527 -34.62 -8.82 -1.07
CA THR A 527 -35.75 -8.03 -1.59
C THR A 527 -35.39 -7.37 -2.92
N VAL A 528 -36.38 -7.11 -3.76
CA VAL A 528 -36.16 -6.51 -5.08
C VAL A 528 -36.43 -5.01 -5.07
N GLN A 529 -35.54 -4.24 -5.68
CA GLN A 529 -35.67 -2.79 -5.82
C GLN A 529 -36.64 -2.39 -6.94
N SER A 530 -37.07 -1.13 -6.94
CA SER A 530 -38.00 -0.63 -7.97
C SER A 530 -37.35 -0.53 -9.35
N ASP A 531 -38.15 -0.83 -10.39
CA ASP A 531 -37.75 -0.76 -11.81
C ASP A 531 -37.13 0.60 -12.20
N SER A 532 -37.66 1.70 -11.66
CA SER A 532 -37.18 3.05 -11.96
C SER A 532 -35.83 3.33 -11.31
N PHE A 533 -35.66 2.93 -10.05
CA PHE A 533 -34.42 3.14 -9.32
C PHE A 533 -33.28 2.32 -9.92
N ILE A 534 -33.53 1.05 -10.26
CA ILE A 534 -32.52 0.18 -10.88
C ILE A 534 -31.95 0.75 -12.19
N LYS A 535 -32.81 1.39 -13.01
CA LYS A 535 -32.44 1.87 -14.36
C LYS A 535 -31.89 3.30 -14.39
N ASN A 536 -32.29 4.15 -13.46
CA ASN A 536 -31.99 5.59 -13.51
C ASN A 536 -31.54 6.17 -12.16
N GLY A 537 -31.41 5.33 -11.12
CA GLY A 537 -31.10 5.77 -9.78
C GLY A 537 -29.61 5.97 -9.53
N GLU A 538 -29.36 6.70 -8.45
CA GLU A 538 -28.07 6.84 -7.80
C GLU A 538 -28.15 6.13 -6.45
N LEU A 539 -27.20 5.24 -6.18
CA LEU A 539 -27.10 4.51 -4.94
C LEU A 539 -25.85 4.97 -4.20
N VAL A 540 -26.02 5.49 -3.00
CA VAL A 540 -24.95 5.84 -2.06
C VAL A 540 -25.28 5.13 -0.74
N LEU A 541 -24.38 4.25 -0.28
CA LEU A 541 -24.59 3.45 0.91
C LEU A 541 -24.14 4.20 2.17
N ASN A 542 -25.10 4.51 3.04
CA ASN A 542 -24.80 5.01 4.38
C ASN A 542 -24.19 3.90 5.24
N GLY A 543 -23.04 4.17 5.86
CA GLY A 543 -22.33 3.18 6.67
C GLY A 543 -21.65 2.07 5.87
N CYS A 544 -21.28 2.34 4.61
CA CYS A 544 -20.54 1.40 3.78
C CYS A 544 -19.29 0.87 4.50
N THR A 545 -19.08 -0.44 4.46
CA THR A 545 -17.95 -1.13 5.11
C THR A 545 -16.74 -1.32 4.20
N LYS A 546 -16.85 -0.93 2.92
CA LYS A 546 -15.73 -0.85 1.98
C LYS A 546 -15.29 0.62 1.82
N SER A 547 -14.30 0.89 0.98
CA SER A 547 -13.75 2.24 0.81
C SER A 547 -14.82 3.24 0.31
N ILE A 548 -15.07 4.29 1.09
CA ILE A 548 -16.01 5.38 0.75
C ILE A 548 -15.65 5.97 -0.64
N GLY A 549 -16.65 6.27 -1.47
CA GLY A 549 -16.45 6.73 -2.86
C GLY A 549 -16.03 5.64 -3.86
N SER A 550 -15.92 4.37 -3.44
CA SER A 550 -15.71 3.24 -4.35
C SER A 550 -17.01 2.77 -5.01
N VAL A 551 -16.90 1.98 -6.08
CA VAL A 551 -18.05 1.31 -6.72
C VAL A 551 -18.76 0.29 -5.82
N SER A 552 -18.14 -0.06 -4.68
CA SER A 552 -18.73 -0.89 -3.63
C SER A 552 -19.54 -0.07 -2.62
N CYS A 553 -19.48 1.27 -2.66
CA CYS A 553 -20.24 2.14 -1.76
C CYS A 553 -21.18 3.07 -2.52
N GLU A 554 -20.85 3.39 -3.76
CA GLU A 554 -21.55 4.37 -4.59
C GLU A 554 -21.64 3.87 -6.03
N MET A 555 -22.84 3.88 -6.62
CA MET A 555 -23.04 3.45 -8.00
C MET A 555 -24.17 4.25 -8.65
N ASN A 556 -24.00 4.53 -9.94
CA ASN A 556 -24.98 5.24 -10.75
C ASN A 556 -25.46 4.35 -11.90
N ALA A 557 -26.77 4.29 -12.12
CA ALA A 557 -27.33 3.60 -13.27
C ALA A 557 -27.05 4.40 -14.55
N VAL A 558 -26.36 3.79 -15.52
CA VAL A 558 -26.07 4.43 -16.81
C VAL A 558 -26.24 3.43 -17.95
N SER A 559 -27.23 3.67 -18.82
CA SER A 559 -27.50 2.86 -20.01
C SER A 559 -27.76 1.37 -19.66
N PHE A 560 -26.87 0.46 -20.06
CA PHE A 560 -26.99 -0.97 -19.75
C PHE A 560 -26.37 -1.36 -18.40
N ASN A 561 -25.61 -0.46 -17.76
CA ASN A 561 -25.07 -0.63 -16.41
C ASN A 561 -26.14 -0.19 -15.41
N ILE A 562 -27.06 -1.10 -15.08
CA ILE A 562 -28.08 -0.88 -14.06
C ILE A 562 -27.49 -1.01 -12.64
N LEU A 563 -28.18 -0.49 -11.63
CA LEU A 563 -27.89 -0.81 -10.23
C LEU A 563 -28.22 -2.28 -9.94
N PRO A 564 -27.59 -2.92 -8.93
CA PRO A 564 -27.95 -4.27 -8.55
C PRO A 564 -29.43 -4.35 -8.18
N PRO A 565 -30.20 -5.24 -8.80
CA PRO A 565 -31.64 -5.27 -8.64
C PRO A 565 -32.13 -5.77 -7.28
N VAL A 566 -31.25 -6.41 -6.51
CA VAL A 566 -31.59 -7.06 -5.25
C VAL A 566 -30.86 -6.36 -4.10
N VAL A 567 -31.56 -6.17 -2.98
CA VAL A 567 -30.96 -5.82 -1.68
C VAL A 567 -31.03 -7.04 -0.79
N SER A 568 -29.96 -7.30 -0.05
CA SER A 568 -29.87 -8.39 0.92
C SER A 568 -29.05 -7.92 2.12
N ALA A 569 -28.75 -8.83 3.05
CA ALA A 569 -27.89 -8.56 4.20
C ALA A 569 -26.81 -9.62 4.35
N ARG A 570 -25.69 -9.20 4.93
CA ARG A 570 -24.59 -10.05 5.38
C ARG A 570 -24.18 -9.56 6.77
N LEU A 571 -24.29 -10.44 7.75
CA LEU A 571 -23.89 -10.17 9.13
C LEU A 571 -22.55 -10.82 9.40
N THR A 572 -21.71 -10.11 10.14
CA THR A 572 -20.37 -10.55 10.48
C THR A 572 -19.99 -10.22 11.91
N THR A 573 -19.19 -11.10 12.52
CA THR A 573 -18.58 -10.87 13.83
C THR A 573 -17.25 -10.12 13.75
N LYS A 574 -16.77 -9.76 12.55
CA LYS A 574 -15.42 -9.21 12.29
C LYS A 574 -14.99 -8.09 13.25
N LYS A 575 -15.91 -7.24 13.69
CA LYS A 575 -15.62 -6.11 14.60
C LYS A 575 -15.54 -6.49 16.08
N ASN A 576 -16.24 -7.55 16.49
CA ASN A 576 -16.52 -7.80 17.90
C ASN A 576 -16.06 -9.19 18.39
N LEU A 577 -15.81 -10.14 17.49
CA LEU A 577 -15.35 -11.49 17.83
C LEU A 577 -14.52 -12.08 16.70
N LEU A 578 -13.21 -12.16 16.95
CA LEU A 578 -12.19 -12.82 16.15
C LEU A 578 -11.62 -14.00 16.94
N PHE A 579 -11.23 -15.07 16.24
CA PHE A 579 -10.66 -16.26 16.88
C PHE A 579 -9.85 -17.12 15.91
N HIS A 580 -8.82 -17.82 16.41
CA HIS A 580 -7.98 -18.71 15.60
C HIS A 580 -8.52 -20.14 15.50
N PHE A 581 -8.83 -20.76 16.64
CA PHE A 581 -9.16 -22.18 16.76
C PHE A 581 -10.36 -22.39 17.66
N GLY A 582 -11.08 -23.49 17.45
CA GLY A 582 -12.21 -23.84 18.28
C GLY A 582 -13.26 -24.67 17.56
N GLN A 583 -14.46 -24.57 18.09
CA GLN A 583 -15.66 -25.18 17.55
C GLN A 583 -16.69 -24.10 17.24
N VAL A 584 -17.27 -24.16 16.05
CA VAL A 584 -18.39 -23.31 15.63
C VAL A 584 -19.55 -24.21 15.27
N GLU A 585 -20.71 -23.92 15.83
CA GLU A 585 -21.96 -24.63 15.57
C GLU A 585 -23.05 -23.62 15.19
N VAL A 586 -23.72 -23.87 14.08
CA VAL A 586 -24.80 -23.02 13.57
C VAL A 586 -26.00 -23.88 13.23
N ILE A 587 -27.15 -23.56 13.83
CA ILE A 587 -28.43 -24.20 13.53
C ILE A 587 -29.22 -23.30 12.59
N ALA A 588 -29.40 -23.72 11.34
CA ALA A 588 -30.02 -22.90 10.32
C ALA A 588 -30.91 -23.69 9.36
N LYS A 589 -31.89 -23.00 8.77
CA LYS A 589 -32.73 -23.45 7.67
C LYS A 589 -32.41 -22.64 6.43
N LEU A 590 -32.03 -23.31 5.35
CA LEU A 590 -31.46 -22.68 4.16
C LEU A 590 -32.55 -22.21 3.17
N PRO A 591 -32.36 -21.09 2.46
CA PRO A 591 -33.36 -20.52 1.57
C PRO A 591 -33.50 -21.27 0.24
N ILE A 592 -34.67 -21.15 -0.37
CA ILE A 592 -34.94 -21.53 -1.76
C ILE A 592 -35.48 -20.37 -2.59
N GLY A 593 -35.27 -20.47 -3.90
CA GLY A 593 -35.64 -19.48 -4.89
C GLY A 593 -34.57 -19.43 -5.96
N ASP A 594 -35.01 -19.22 -7.19
CA ASP A 594 -34.10 -19.24 -8.33
C ASP A 594 -33.02 -18.16 -8.16
N TRP A 595 -31.77 -18.59 -8.32
CA TRP A 595 -30.56 -17.76 -8.28
C TRP A 595 -30.17 -17.24 -6.90
N ILE A 596 -30.86 -17.64 -5.82
CA ILE A 596 -30.44 -17.33 -4.45
C ILE A 596 -29.24 -18.19 -4.06
N VAL A 597 -28.31 -17.63 -3.30
CA VAL A 597 -27.17 -18.36 -2.71
C VAL A 597 -27.08 -17.97 -1.24
N SER A 598 -27.02 -18.93 -0.33
CA SER A 598 -26.71 -18.66 1.08
C SER A 598 -25.34 -19.18 1.44
N GLU A 599 -24.62 -18.45 2.29
CA GLU A 599 -23.31 -18.83 2.79
C GLU A 599 -23.21 -18.55 4.29
N ILE A 600 -22.79 -19.58 5.04
CA ILE A 600 -22.37 -19.52 6.43
C ILE A 600 -20.91 -19.98 6.43
N ALA A 601 -19.98 -19.07 6.71
CA ALA A 601 -18.57 -19.34 6.62
C ALA A 601 -17.77 -18.56 7.65
N LEU A 602 -16.62 -19.13 8.03
CA LEU A 602 -15.57 -18.42 8.70
C LEU A 602 -14.63 -17.83 7.68
N VAL A 603 -14.37 -16.53 7.79
CA VAL A 603 -13.58 -15.78 6.81
C VAL A 603 -12.29 -15.34 7.48
N SER A 604 -11.16 -15.55 6.81
CA SER A 604 -9.86 -15.11 7.30
C SER A 604 -9.75 -13.59 7.26
N VAL A 605 -9.25 -12.99 8.35
CA VAL A 605 -8.95 -11.55 8.44
C VAL A 605 -7.89 -11.13 7.43
N ASN A 606 -6.84 -11.93 7.27
CA ASN A 606 -5.70 -11.60 6.41
C ASN A 606 -5.98 -11.78 4.92
N ASN A 607 -6.90 -12.69 4.57
CA ASN A 607 -7.33 -12.89 3.18
C ASN A 607 -8.78 -13.38 3.14
N GLU A 608 -9.72 -12.47 2.84
CA GLU A 608 -11.17 -12.79 2.83
C GLU A 608 -11.58 -13.80 1.74
N LEU A 609 -10.68 -14.14 0.80
CA LEU A 609 -10.88 -15.21 -0.18
C LEU A 609 -10.64 -16.61 0.42
N ASN A 610 -9.93 -16.69 1.54
CA ASN A 610 -9.76 -17.92 2.31
C ASN A 610 -10.93 -18.08 3.29
N LYS A 611 -11.71 -19.15 3.14
CA LYS A 611 -12.91 -19.41 3.95
C LYS A 611 -13.00 -20.86 4.41
N LEU A 612 -13.44 -21.05 5.65
CA LEU A 612 -13.95 -22.33 6.16
C LEU A 612 -15.47 -22.30 6.03
N VAL A 613 -15.99 -22.89 4.96
CA VAL A 613 -17.41 -22.87 4.62
C VAL A 613 -18.14 -23.95 5.41
N LEU A 614 -18.99 -23.55 6.36
CA LEU A 614 -19.84 -24.49 7.12
C LEU A 614 -21.02 -24.95 6.27
N ALA A 615 -21.67 -24.01 5.56
CA ALA A 615 -22.81 -24.31 4.72
C ALA A 615 -22.93 -23.30 3.58
N LYS A 616 -22.93 -23.79 2.34
CA LYS A 616 -23.21 -23.02 1.12
C LYS A 616 -24.15 -23.76 0.21
N THR A 617 -25.24 -23.12 -0.20
CA THR A 617 -26.27 -23.72 -1.07
C THR A 617 -26.73 -22.73 -2.12
N VAL A 618 -27.23 -23.26 -3.23
CA VAL A 618 -28.01 -22.51 -4.22
C VAL A 618 -29.49 -22.83 -4.02
N GLY A 619 -30.37 -21.83 -4.17
CA GLY A 619 -31.79 -21.94 -3.84
C GLY A 619 -32.66 -22.56 -4.93
N ASN A 620 -32.13 -22.76 -6.14
CA ASN A 620 -32.88 -23.35 -7.27
C ASN A 620 -33.29 -24.80 -6.94
N THR A 621 -34.59 -25.09 -6.90
CA THR A 621 -35.11 -26.43 -6.56
C THR A 621 -34.84 -27.49 -7.62
N ASN A 622 -34.68 -27.09 -8.88
CA ASN A 622 -34.37 -27.97 -10.01
C ASN A 622 -33.35 -27.30 -10.93
N LEU A 623 -32.08 -27.32 -10.51
CA LEU A 623 -30.95 -26.78 -11.26
C LEU A 623 -30.14 -27.91 -11.89
N LYS A 624 -29.99 -27.89 -13.20
CA LYS A 624 -29.14 -28.83 -13.93
C LYS A 624 -28.04 -28.12 -14.67
N CYS A 625 -26.79 -28.48 -14.41
CA CYS A 625 -25.61 -27.95 -15.10
C CYS A 625 -24.87 -29.12 -15.72
N ASN A 626 -24.67 -29.11 -17.05
CA ASN A 626 -24.10 -30.24 -17.78
C ASN A 626 -24.77 -31.58 -17.42
N GLU A 627 -26.11 -31.59 -17.41
CA GLU A 627 -26.97 -32.73 -17.03
C GLU A 627 -26.90 -33.19 -15.57
N SER A 628 -25.98 -32.65 -14.78
CA SER A 628 -25.82 -32.94 -13.35
C SER A 628 -26.72 -32.06 -12.50
N ASP A 629 -27.33 -32.63 -11.47
CA ASP A 629 -28.14 -31.88 -10.50
C ASP A 629 -27.23 -31.08 -9.56
N GLU A 630 -27.45 -29.78 -9.52
CA GLU A 630 -26.69 -28.80 -8.73
C GLU A 630 -27.60 -27.99 -7.80
N GLY A 631 -28.87 -28.35 -7.68
CA GLY A 631 -29.90 -27.56 -6.99
C GLY A 631 -29.85 -27.59 -5.46
N ALA A 632 -30.92 -27.07 -4.85
CA ALA A 632 -31.07 -26.84 -3.41
C ALA A 632 -31.01 -28.09 -2.51
N ASN A 633 -30.93 -29.28 -3.10
CA ASN A 633 -30.71 -30.53 -2.39
C ASN A 633 -29.23 -30.80 -2.09
N PHE A 634 -28.32 -29.97 -2.58
CA PHE A 634 -26.88 -30.12 -2.37
C PHE A 634 -26.30 -29.02 -1.49
N LEU A 635 -25.62 -29.44 -0.42
CA LEU A 635 -24.83 -28.61 0.47
C LEU A 635 -23.37 -28.65 0.05
N ARG A 636 -22.73 -27.48 0.01
CA ARG A 636 -21.28 -27.34 -0.17
C ARG A 636 -20.66 -26.86 1.14
N TYR A 637 -19.59 -27.51 1.56
CA TYR A 637 -18.88 -27.21 2.80
C TYR A 637 -17.41 -27.62 2.67
N GLY A 638 -16.53 -27.05 3.50
CA GLY A 638 -15.10 -27.34 3.45
C GLY A 638 -14.25 -26.07 3.31
N LEU A 639 -13.15 -26.18 2.56
CA LEU A 639 -12.12 -25.15 2.46
C LEU A 639 -12.16 -24.46 1.11
N GLU A 640 -12.50 -23.18 1.07
CA GLU A 640 -12.26 -22.32 -0.09
C GLU A 640 -10.94 -21.57 0.11
N ILE A 641 -10.01 -21.71 -0.84
CA ILE A 641 -8.67 -21.13 -0.77
C ILE A 641 -8.46 -20.21 -1.96
N ASP A 642 -7.82 -19.07 -1.72
CA ASP A 642 -7.43 -18.13 -2.76
C ASP A 642 -6.53 -18.81 -3.81
N GLN A 643 -6.89 -18.65 -5.08
CA GLN A 643 -6.15 -19.19 -6.22
C GLN A 643 -4.71 -18.68 -6.29
N LEU A 644 -4.41 -17.55 -5.65
CA LEU A 644 -3.04 -17.03 -5.53
C LEU A 644 -2.08 -17.95 -4.78
N TYR A 645 -2.60 -18.88 -3.94
CA TYR A 645 -1.79 -19.90 -3.29
C TYR A 645 -1.48 -21.11 -4.20
N TYR A 646 -2.02 -21.16 -5.42
CA TYR A 646 -1.89 -22.30 -6.36
C TYR A 646 -2.30 -23.64 -5.76
N ILE A 647 -3.25 -23.61 -4.83
CA ILE A 647 -3.78 -24.78 -4.13
C ILE A 647 -5.27 -24.88 -4.44
N GLU A 648 -5.71 -26.09 -4.74
CA GLU A 648 -7.13 -26.35 -4.98
C GLU A 648 -7.92 -26.33 -3.67
N SER A 649 -9.04 -25.61 -3.68
CA SER A 649 -10.05 -25.62 -2.63
C SER A 649 -10.53 -27.06 -2.35
N LYS A 650 -10.59 -27.45 -1.08
CA LYS A 650 -11.13 -28.75 -0.64
C LYS A 650 -12.60 -28.60 -0.23
N VAL A 651 -13.47 -28.42 -1.21
CA VAL A 651 -14.93 -28.30 -1.02
C VAL A 651 -15.60 -29.64 -1.28
N MET A 652 -16.40 -30.10 -0.33
CA MET A 652 -17.23 -31.31 -0.42
C MET A 652 -18.66 -30.95 -0.80
N LYS A 653 -19.39 -31.94 -1.34
CA LYS A 653 -20.79 -31.82 -1.75
C LYS A 653 -21.61 -32.94 -1.11
N LEU A 654 -22.63 -32.60 -0.33
CA LEU A 654 -23.52 -33.54 0.36
C LEU A 654 -24.95 -33.39 -0.13
N LYS A 655 -25.60 -34.51 -0.49
CA LYS A 655 -26.98 -34.54 -0.96
C LYS A 655 -27.93 -34.85 0.19
N SER A 656 -29.02 -34.09 0.29
CA SER A 656 -30.14 -34.41 1.19
C SER A 656 -31.29 -35.06 0.41
N GLU A 657 -31.89 -36.11 0.97
CA GLU A 657 -33.09 -36.75 0.42
C GLU A 657 -34.34 -35.89 0.60
N ASN A 658 -34.43 -35.21 1.75
CA ASN A 658 -35.54 -34.32 2.08
C ASN A 658 -35.24 -32.86 1.74
N GLY A 659 -34.05 -32.53 1.23
CA GLY A 659 -33.62 -31.18 0.87
C GLY A 659 -33.24 -30.31 2.09
N TRP A 660 -32.14 -29.56 1.97
CA TRP A 660 -31.57 -28.73 3.06
C TRP A 660 -32.41 -27.51 3.46
N HIS A 661 -33.51 -27.28 2.75
CA HIS A 661 -34.38 -26.12 2.89
C HIS A 661 -35.69 -26.44 3.60
N ASN A 662 -35.99 -27.72 3.85
CA ASN A 662 -37.27 -28.12 4.44
C ASN A 662 -37.26 -28.02 5.97
N ASP A 663 -36.12 -28.29 6.61
CA ASP A 663 -35.97 -28.28 8.06
C ASP A 663 -34.73 -27.50 8.53
N TYR A 664 -34.56 -27.39 9.84
CA TYR A 664 -33.34 -26.86 10.44
C TYR A 664 -32.28 -27.94 10.49
N HIS A 665 -31.06 -27.56 10.15
CA HIS A 665 -29.90 -28.42 10.13
C HIS A 665 -28.81 -27.84 11.03
N THR A 666 -28.01 -28.71 11.63
CA THR A 666 -26.88 -28.32 12.47
C THR A 666 -25.60 -28.43 11.66
N PHE A 667 -24.92 -27.31 11.49
CA PHE A 667 -23.62 -27.23 10.82
C PHE A 667 -22.55 -26.94 11.85
N LYS A 668 -21.67 -27.89 12.09
CA LYS A 668 -20.61 -27.77 13.08
C LYS A 668 -19.24 -27.98 12.46
N LEU A 669 -18.28 -27.19 12.89
CA LEU A 669 -16.90 -27.26 12.48
C LEU A 669 -16.03 -27.24 13.74
N SER A 670 -15.11 -28.20 13.84
CA SER A 670 -14.09 -28.25 14.88
C SER A 670 -12.69 -28.32 14.26
N TRP A 671 -11.79 -27.43 14.69
CA TRP A 671 -10.38 -27.45 14.30
C TRP A 671 -9.49 -26.88 15.40
N SER A 672 -8.26 -27.37 15.48
CA SER A 672 -7.27 -27.00 16.50
C SER A 672 -5.86 -26.92 15.91
N SER A 673 -4.95 -26.32 16.66
CA SER A 673 -3.50 -26.25 16.36
C SER A 673 -2.83 -27.62 16.29
N ASP A 674 -3.28 -28.54 17.14
CA ASP A 674 -2.58 -29.81 17.39
C ASP A 674 -2.95 -30.90 16.37
N ASN A 675 -4.02 -30.67 15.60
CA ASN A 675 -4.64 -31.64 14.74
C ASN A 675 -4.55 -31.11 13.31
N ASN A 676 -3.76 -31.73 12.45
CA ASN A 676 -3.76 -31.46 10.99
C ASN A 676 -5.07 -31.95 10.32
N ASN A 677 -6.20 -31.92 11.02
CA ASN A 677 -7.49 -32.41 10.61
C ASN A 677 -8.58 -31.42 11.06
N MET A 678 -9.43 -31.04 10.13
CA MET A 678 -10.67 -30.30 10.39
C MET A 678 -11.84 -31.27 10.32
N VAL A 679 -12.80 -31.15 11.23
CA VAL A 679 -13.99 -32.00 11.28
C VAL A 679 -15.22 -31.16 11.08
N PHE A 680 -15.93 -31.41 9.98
CA PHE A 680 -17.25 -30.86 9.70
C PHE A 680 -18.30 -31.88 10.11
N GLU A 681 -19.18 -31.54 11.04
CA GLU A 681 -20.27 -32.38 11.52
C GLU A 681 -21.59 -31.77 11.04
N ILE A 682 -22.30 -32.48 10.15
CA ILE A 682 -23.57 -32.05 9.55
C ILE A 682 -24.66 -32.97 10.07
N ASP A 683 -25.61 -32.44 10.85
CA ASP A 683 -26.65 -33.23 11.54
C ASP A 683 -26.10 -34.43 12.34
N GLY A 684 -24.90 -34.28 12.92
CA GLY A 684 -24.21 -35.31 13.68
C GLY A 684 -23.33 -36.26 12.85
N GLU A 685 -23.34 -36.17 11.52
CA GLU A 685 -22.45 -36.95 10.65
C GLU A 685 -21.11 -36.23 10.44
N GLY A 686 -20.02 -36.85 10.91
CA GLY A 686 -18.68 -36.26 10.87
C GLY A 686 -17.90 -36.55 9.58
N HIS A 687 -17.43 -35.49 8.93
CA HIS A 687 -16.61 -35.50 7.72
C HIS A 687 -15.25 -34.85 8.00
N ARG A 688 -14.17 -35.63 7.82
CA ARG A 688 -12.81 -35.16 8.11
C ARG A 688 -12.11 -34.66 6.85
N ILE A 689 -11.46 -33.50 6.96
CA ILE A 689 -10.54 -32.97 5.94
C ILE A 689 -9.13 -32.91 6.53
N THR A 690 -8.20 -33.64 5.92
CA THR A 690 -6.77 -33.56 6.27
C THR A 690 -6.14 -32.29 5.68
N THR A 691 -5.45 -31.52 6.52
CA THR A 691 -4.81 -30.24 6.17
C THR A 691 -3.28 -30.34 6.03
N THR A 692 -2.70 -31.54 6.13
CA THR A 692 -1.24 -31.79 6.04
C THR A 692 -0.58 -31.30 4.75
N ASP A 693 -1.32 -31.31 3.65
CA ASP A 693 -0.80 -30.90 2.33
C ASP A 693 -1.04 -29.40 2.05
N LEU A 694 -1.68 -28.70 2.98
CA LEU A 694 -1.91 -27.27 2.90
C LEU A 694 -0.75 -26.55 3.62
N PRO A 695 -0.28 -25.39 3.14
CA PRO A 695 0.69 -24.56 3.84
C PRO A 695 0.01 -24.00 5.08
N THR A 696 0.04 -24.79 6.15
CA THR A 696 -0.64 -24.52 7.43
C THR A 696 -0.25 -23.15 7.98
N ASN A 697 1.00 -22.73 7.74
CA ASN A 697 1.57 -21.48 8.19
C ASN A 697 0.98 -20.23 7.51
N SER A 698 0.15 -20.34 6.46
CA SER A 698 -0.42 -19.15 5.78
C SER A 698 -1.94 -19.04 5.85
N ILE A 699 -2.67 -20.15 5.97
CA ILE A 699 -4.15 -20.13 5.96
C ILE A 699 -4.71 -20.20 7.38
N PHE A 700 -4.06 -20.92 8.30
CA PHE A 700 -4.53 -21.12 9.67
C PHE A 700 -3.84 -20.22 10.71
N GLU A 701 -2.82 -19.45 10.33
CA GLU A 701 -2.22 -18.41 11.20
C GLU A 701 -3.06 -17.13 11.29
N SER A 702 -4.09 -17.00 10.44
CA SER A 702 -5.04 -15.90 10.49
C SER A 702 -6.09 -16.13 11.58
N GLU A 703 -6.51 -15.04 12.24
CA GLU A 703 -7.80 -15.03 12.92
C GLU A 703 -8.93 -15.16 11.90
N PHE A 704 -10.05 -15.74 12.36
CA PHE A 704 -11.28 -15.89 11.62
C PHE A 704 -12.41 -15.15 12.30
N PHE A 705 -13.38 -14.73 11.49
CA PHE A 705 -14.66 -14.22 11.94
C PHE A 705 -15.79 -14.95 11.24
N LEU A 706 -16.96 -15.02 11.88
CA LEU A 706 -18.14 -15.62 11.27
C LEU A 706 -18.82 -14.62 10.34
N SER A 707 -19.20 -15.09 9.16
CA SER A 707 -19.98 -14.36 8.15
C SER A 707 -21.19 -15.19 7.75
N ILE A 708 -22.37 -14.58 7.84
CA ILE A 708 -23.66 -15.19 7.50
C ILE A 708 -24.37 -14.26 6.52
N GLY A 709 -24.71 -14.74 5.33
CA GLY A 709 -25.38 -13.89 4.35
C GLY A 709 -26.08 -14.64 3.24
N VAL A 710 -26.91 -13.88 2.51
CA VAL A 710 -27.62 -14.37 1.32
C VAL A 710 -27.26 -13.47 0.14
N SER A 711 -26.72 -14.07 -0.92
CA SER A 711 -26.45 -13.41 -2.19
C SER A 711 -27.39 -13.90 -3.29
N VAL A 712 -27.33 -13.27 -4.46
CA VAL A 712 -28.15 -13.61 -5.61
C VAL A 712 -27.32 -13.49 -6.90
N GLY A 713 -27.41 -14.51 -7.75
CA GLY A 713 -26.72 -14.56 -9.02
C GLY A 713 -25.20 -14.59 -8.87
N GLY A 714 -24.52 -13.78 -9.69
CA GLY A 714 -23.06 -13.71 -9.72
C GLY A 714 -22.40 -14.52 -10.83
N MET A 715 -21.09 -14.35 -10.94
CA MET A 715 -20.26 -14.89 -12.02
C MET A 715 -19.60 -16.24 -11.67
N LYS A 716 -19.51 -16.59 -10.38
CA LYS A 716 -18.89 -17.85 -9.93
C LYS A 716 -19.87 -18.90 -9.43
N ASN A 717 -21.04 -18.49 -8.95
CA ASN A 717 -22.01 -19.40 -8.31
C ASN A 717 -22.73 -20.31 -9.29
N PHE A 718 -22.89 -19.89 -10.55
CA PHE A 718 -23.66 -20.61 -11.57
C PHE A 718 -22.88 -20.76 -12.88
N HIS A 719 -22.57 -22.01 -13.26
CA HIS A 719 -21.84 -22.30 -14.50
C HIS A 719 -22.61 -21.91 -15.77
N GLU A 720 -21.90 -21.76 -16.89
CA GLU A 720 -22.52 -21.58 -18.20
C GLU A 720 -23.37 -22.82 -18.58
N GLY A 721 -24.50 -22.59 -19.24
CA GLY A 721 -25.37 -23.68 -19.70
C GLY A 721 -26.29 -24.27 -18.63
N CYS A 722 -26.26 -23.80 -17.38
CA CYS A 722 -27.19 -24.28 -16.35
C CYS A 722 -28.65 -23.98 -16.70
N LEU A 723 -29.54 -24.94 -16.39
CA LEU A 723 -30.98 -24.88 -16.60
C LEU A 723 -31.68 -24.90 -15.23
N SER A 724 -32.43 -23.85 -14.91
CA SER A 724 -33.36 -23.84 -13.76
C SER A 724 -34.76 -24.15 -14.24
N ASN A 725 -35.39 -25.21 -13.75
CA ASN A 725 -36.73 -25.63 -14.19
C ASN A 725 -36.85 -25.78 -15.73
N GLY A 726 -35.77 -26.24 -16.38
CA GLY A 726 -35.68 -26.37 -17.84
C GLY A 726 -35.44 -25.06 -18.61
N ARG A 727 -35.35 -23.92 -17.91
CA ARG A 727 -35.04 -22.61 -18.49
C ARG A 727 -33.55 -22.30 -18.33
N LEU A 728 -32.91 -21.86 -19.42
CA LEU A 728 -31.50 -21.51 -19.42
C LEU A 728 -31.22 -20.32 -18.49
N LYS A 729 -30.09 -20.36 -17.78
CA LYS A 729 -29.53 -19.23 -17.02
C LYS A 729 -29.58 -17.95 -17.88
N PRO A 730 -30.19 -16.86 -17.40
CA PRO A 730 -30.46 -15.68 -18.25
C PRO A 730 -29.25 -14.80 -18.53
N TRP A 731 -28.09 -15.02 -17.89
CA TRP A 731 -26.87 -14.25 -18.10
C TRP A 731 -25.66 -15.14 -18.40
N THR A 732 -24.61 -14.56 -18.97
CA THR A 732 -23.29 -15.18 -19.16
C THR A 732 -22.30 -14.52 -18.20
N ASN A 733 -21.44 -15.30 -17.56
CA ASN A 733 -20.60 -14.89 -16.43
C ASN A 733 -19.55 -13.82 -16.77
N LEU A 734 -19.25 -13.56 -18.05
CA LEU A 734 -18.29 -12.54 -18.47
C LEU A 734 -18.93 -11.47 -19.39
N ASP A 735 -20.25 -11.43 -19.47
CA ASP A 735 -20.96 -10.44 -20.30
C ASP A 735 -21.21 -9.15 -19.52
N ASN A 736 -20.88 -8.00 -20.12
CA ASN A 736 -21.11 -6.67 -19.55
C ASN A 736 -22.60 -6.36 -19.26
N LYS A 737 -23.53 -7.14 -19.83
CA LYS A 737 -24.99 -7.03 -19.62
C LYS A 737 -25.52 -8.12 -18.70
N ALA A 738 -24.67 -8.89 -18.00
CA ALA A 738 -25.10 -10.02 -17.18
C ALA A 738 -26.21 -9.65 -16.18
N MET A 739 -25.96 -8.61 -15.37
CA MET A 739 -26.93 -8.11 -14.38
C MET A 739 -28.22 -7.59 -15.03
N LEU A 740 -28.12 -6.91 -16.18
CA LEU A 740 -29.28 -6.46 -16.95
C LEU A 740 -30.11 -7.62 -17.50
N ASN A 741 -29.46 -8.68 -17.98
CA ASN A 741 -30.16 -9.85 -18.52
C ASN A 741 -30.81 -10.66 -17.40
N PHE A 742 -30.14 -10.81 -16.25
CA PHE A 742 -30.74 -11.32 -15.02
C PHE A 742 -32.00 -10.53 -14.65
N TRP A 743 -31.91 -9.19 -14.63
CA TRP A 743 -33.04 -8.32 -14.31
C TRP A 743 -34.19 -8.42 -15.33
N LYS A 744 -33.89 -8.51 -16.62
CA LYS A 744 -34.90 -8.66 -17.67
C LYS A 744 -35.69 -9.96 -17.52
N ASP A 745 -35.08 -11.01 -16.97
CA ASP A 745 -35.72 -12.30 -16.78
C ASP A 745 -36.53 -12.41 -15.46
N ARG A 746 -36.67 -11.33 -14.69
CA ARG A 746 -37.31 -11.34 -13.36
C ARG A 746 -38.71 -11.91 -13.29
N ASN A 747 -39.49 -11.79 -14.36
CA ASN A 747 -40.84 -12.36 -14.39
C ASN A 747 -40.84 -13.90 -14.31
N HIS A 748 -39.69 -14.56 -14.49
CA HIS A 748 -39.55 -16.00 -14.37
C HIS A 748 -38.98 -16.42 -13.00
N TRP A 749 -37.94 -15.73 -12.51
CA TRP A 749 -37.30 -16.12 -11.25
C TRP A 749 -37.99 -15.52 -10.02
N LEU A 750 -38.49 -14.29 -10.08
CA LEU A 750 -39.10 -13.62 -8.92
C LEU A 750 -40.32 -14.37 -8.35
N PRO A 751 -41.21 -14.98 -9.17
CA PRO A 751 -42.31 -15.80 -8.65
C PRO A 751 -41.89 -17.05 -7.88
N THR A 752 -40.63 -17.49 -8.02
CA THR A 752 -40.08 -18.60 -7.23
C THR A 752 -39.69 -18.17 -5.82
N TRP A 753 -39.63 -16.86 -5.56
CA TRP A 753 -39.28 -16.32 -4.25
C TRP A 753 -40.53 -16.10 -3.40
N SER A 754 -40.40 -16.31 -2.10
CA SER A 754 -41.46 -16.05 -1.12
C SER A 754 -40.87 -15.55 0.18
N ASP A 755 -41.64 -14.76 0.92
CA ASP A 755 -41.17 -14.16 2.18
C ASP A 755 -40.66 -15.19 3.19
N ASP A 756 -41.30 -16.35 3.25
CA ASP A 756 -40.95 -17.39 4.22
C ASP A 756 -39.83 -18.32 3.74
N LYS A 757 -39.89 -18.77 2.48
CA LYS A 757 -38.98 -19.83 1.98
C LYS A 757 -37.68 -19.29 1.39
N SER A 758 -37.63 -18.02 1.02
CA SER A 758 -36.45 -17.42 0.38
C SER A 758 -35.53 -16.70 1.34
N ALA A 759 -35.81 -16.80 2.65
CA ALA A 759 -34.98 -16.25 3.70
C ALA A 759 -34.10 -17.34 4.34
N LEU A 760 -32.85 -17.01 4.60
CA LEU A 760 -32.00 -17.81 5.49
C LEU A 760 -32.45 -17.54 6.93
N ARG A 761 -32.78 -18.60 7.66
CA ARG A 761 -33.20 -18.52 9.07
C ARG A 761 -32.16 -19.20 9.96
N VAL A 762 -31.62 -18.47 10.92
CA VAL A 762 -30.61 -18.98 11.86
C VAL A 762 -31.21 -18.93 13.27
N LYS A 763 -31.31 -20.09 13.90
CA LYS A 763 -31.82 -20.24 15.28
C LYS A 763 -30.76 -19.98 16.32
N GLN A 764 -29.54 -20.44 16.05
CA GLN A 764 -28.49 -20.42 17.04
C GLN A 764 -27.12 -20.36 16.38
N VAL A 765 -26.22 -19.61 17.01
CA VAL A 765 -24.79 -19.65 16.76
C VAL A 765 -24.09 -19.91 18.08
N LYS A 766 -23.19 -20.89 18.11
CA LYS A 766 -22.36 -21.21 19.26
C LYS A 766 -20.91 -21.31 18.84
N ILE A 767 -20.03 -20.65 19.58
CA ILE A 767 -18.59 -20.63 19.34
C ILE A 767 -17.90 -20.98 20.66
N THR A 768 -17.13 -22.06 20.66
CA THR A 768 -16.31 -22.50 21.78
C THR A 768 -14.86 -22.35 21.37
N LEU A 769 -14.12 -21.51 22.08
CA LEU A 769 -12.70 -21.26 21.81
C LEU A 769 -11.87 -22.40 22.41
N SER A 770 -10.88 -22.90 21.67
CA SER A 770 -9.87 -23.80 22.23
C SER A 770 -8.70 -22.97 22.75
N GLU A 771 -8.23 -23.25 23.96
CA GLU A 771 -6.98 -22.68 24.47
C GLU A 771 -5.82 -23.07 23.54
N SER A 772 -4.98 -22.08 23.20
CA SER A 772 -3.77 -22.22 22.39
C SER A 772 -2.66 -22.94 23.13
#